data_AF-A0A1M4YL90-F1
#
_entry.id   AF-A0A1M4YL90-F1
#
_cell.length_a   1.000
_cell.length_b   1.000
_cell.length_c   1.000
_cell.angle_alpha   90.00
_cell.angle_beta   90.00
_cell.angle_gamma   90.00
#
_symmetry.space_group_name_H-M   'P 1'
#
loop_
_entity.id
_entity.type
_entity.pdbx_description
1 polymer ?
#
loop_
_entity_poly.entity_id
_entity_poly.type
_entity_poly.pdbx_seq_one_letter_code
_entity_poly.pdbx_strand_id
1 'polypeptide(L)'
;MNFEIAHIALIGVAYIATLFFVAFATSKGWLPSRWVRHPLVYVLSLGVSLSAWTFYGIVDLAWQYGYGVLAYYLGTGAMFLFAPVALEPLARLAQRYQLTSPADLMVFRYHSREAGTLATLFMLLALLPLIALQIQAVSETLALLSRDSVAALALPESGVTSKNLIAFFYCVLLAVFTSMYGATRERRAGLVSAMAVESVVKLVALLAVGAYAVYGVFGGFTGLDQWLAQNSDMQQLLYTPIKQGSSHTLLLVFIATAVAMPHIFYLSVAERPATQTLRIASWGFPLFLLLMALPIFPIMWAGFALDVSEPVQYFALAVPRASGSALLTILAFVGGLSAATGALVMITLALSTMVMNHWLLPGTRWHSEDNMYRQLVWLRRALVAALFLAGFAFYLLLNNRLSLSDLALLAFIASLQFLPGIFAVIHWPRGNRRGFIGGLLAGMLIWAGGLLLPAVFGMSGITLPGTDIQIPLGMTIWTQITTLSLAVNVLLFIGLSVFTRSSSLEQYAADLCSDDTLSQALRLELDVESAADFRVRLAESLGAATANLEVNRALRQLNLPDSERRPYALRQLRNKLEANLSGLLGRVLAGQIIDRHFPFKDSDQPANKDIHLIETRLSRYKNQLTGLAAELNNLRLYHRQMLEELPLAACSLGRDGEILLWNYAMQDLTGIAAGDVIGSKLEYLVEPWRTLLTEFADSADASRFKQQVSLGGNSHWLNLHKTRQKSSRSGRARRDRGDGLMLLLEDITETQILEQELIHSERLASVGRLAAGVAHEVGNPVTGIACLAQNLHFESDNSEVRDTADQILSQTQRISRIVHSLVNYSHSGSQESQRAPVDLYACVQEAVQLLSLQRDKTQVTFANAVPEDLIAPGDNQRLIQVFINLLSNARDASPDGGHIQIDGYAADGSACVSVTDDGPGISPEHRDRILEPFFTTKEPGEGTGLGLAMVYSIVEEHDGQLELISPANPETNRGAKFIVQLPLAR
;
A
#
# COMPACT_ATOMS: atom_id res chain seq x y z
N MET A 1 7.88 42.08 54.58
CA MET A 1 9.13 41.30 54.72
C MET A 1 9.92 41.40 53.42
N ASN A 2 11.18 41.81 53.45
CA ASN A 2 12.04 41.96 52.27
C ASN A 2 13.15 40.92 52.29
N PHE A 3 13.51 40.39 51.14
CA PHE A 3 14.60 39.44 50.98
C PHE A 3 15.73 40.09 50.17
N GLU A 4 16.96 39.66 50.42
CA GLU A 4 18.07 40.04 49.54
C GLU A 4 17.90 39.41 48.15
N ILE A 5 18.18 40.20 47.10
CA ILE A 5 18.11 39.76 45.70
C ILE A 5 18.92 38.48 45.46
N ALA A 6 20.13 38.42 46.01
CA ALA A 6 21.03 37.28 45.82
C ALA A 6 20.41 35.96 46.31
N HIS A 7 19.71 36.00 47.45
CA HIS A 7 19.06 34.83 48.03
C HIS A 7 17.89 34.33 47.17
N ILE A 8 17.00 35.22 46.73
CA ILE A 8 15.88 34.81 45.87
C ILE A 8 16.36 34.37 44.49
N ALA A 9 17.32 35.09 43.92
CA ALA A 9 17.91 34.71 42.63
C ALA A 9 18.56 33.32 42.72
N LEU A 10 19.29 33.02 43.80
CA LEU A 10 19.87 31.69 44.04
C LEU A 10 18.79 30.61 44.14
N ILE A 11 17.70 30.86 44.88
CA ILE A 11 16.56 29.93 44.96
C ILE A 11 15.97 29.68 43.57
N GLY A 12 15.77 30.73 42.78
CA GLY A 12 15.24 30.61 41.42
C GLY A 12 16.16 29.81 40.50
N VAL A 13 17.46 30.08 40.52
CA VAL A 13 18.47 29.34 39.74
C VAL A 13 18.55 27.88 40.19
N ALA A 14 18.55 27.62 41.50
CA ALA A 14 18.57 26.27 42.06
C ALA A 14 17.31 25.47 41.66
N TYR A 15 16.15 26.12 41.65
CA TYR A 15 14.90 25.52 41.20
C TYR A 15 14.95 25.14 39.71
N ILE A 16 15.35 26.07 38.84
CA ILE A 16 15.49 25.80 37.40
C ILE A 16 16.51 24.67 37.15
N ALA A 17 17.63 24.66 37.89
CA ALA A 17 18.62 23.59 37.84
C ALA A 17 18.07 22.25 38.33
N THR A 18 17.13 22.24 39.27
CA THR A 18 16.46 21.02 39.74
C THR A 18 15.53 20.44 38.68
N LEU A 19 14.68 21.27 38.05
CA LEU A 19 13.85 20.84 36.92
C LEU A 19 14.69 20.29 35.78
N PHE A 20 15.84 20.92 35.52
CA PHE A 20 16.81 20.45 34.55
C PHE A 20 17.34 19.05 34.88
N PHE A 21 17.75 18.86 36.14
CA PHE A 21 18.32 17.61 36.60
C PHE A 21 17.31 16.48 36.42
N VAL A 22 16.03 16.73 36.69
CA VAL A 22 14.94 15.77 36.42
C VAL A 22 14.86 15.43 34.92
N ALA A 23 14.89 16.43 34.03
CA ALA A 23 14.88 16.19 32.59
C ALA A 23 16.11 15.38 32.12
N PHE A 24 17.29 15.73 32.63
CA PHE A 24 18.55 15.05 32.33
C PHE A 24 18.54 13.59 32.84
N ALA A 25 18.21 13.37 34.11
CA ALA A 25 18.13 12.05 34.73
C ALA A 25 17.14 11.14 34.00
N THR A 26 16.00 11.68 33.56
CA THR A 26 15.02 10.96 32.73
C THR A 26 15.62 10.56 31.38
N SER A 27 16.29 11.49 30.69
CA SER A 27 16.91 11.24 29.38
C SER A 27 18.05 10.20 29.43
N LYS A 28 18.76 10.13 30.56
CA LYS A 28 19.83 9.14 30.81
C LYS A 28 19.32 7.79 31.31
N GLY A 29 18.01 7.66 31.54
CA GLY A 29 17.41 6.43 32.06
C GLY A 29 17.73 6.15 33.54
N TRP A 30 18.13 7.17 34.31
CA TRP A 30 18.42 7.02 35.75
C TRP A 30 17.16 6.82 36.58
N LEU A 31 16.01 7.30 36.08
CA LEU A 31 14.72 7.13 36.73
C LEU A 31 14.02 5.84 36.26
N PRO A 32 13.33 5.11 37.16
CA PRO A 32 12.61 3.90 36.81
C PRO A 32 11.60 4.12 35.68
N SER A 33 11.64 3.28 34.64
CA SER A 33 10.78 3.41 33.46
C SER A 33 9.29 3.35 33.77
N ARG A 34 8.90 2.66 34.86
CA ARG A 34 7.51 2.59 35.36
C ARG A 34 6.97 3.96 35.78
N TRP A 35 7.80 4.80 36.38
CA TRP A 35 7.39 6.12 36.86
C TRP A 35 7.27 7.09 35.69
N VAL A 36 8.27 7.11 34.81
CA VAL A 36 8.32 7.98 33.62
C VAL A 36 7.17 7.71 32.66
N ARG A 37 6.75 6.45 32.51
CA ARG A 37 5.66 6.05 31.60
C ARG A 37 4.29 6.02 32.25
N HIS A 38 4.17 6.44 33.51
CA HIS A 38 2.88 6.41 34.21
C HIS A 38 1.89 7.43 33.57
N PRO A 39 0.62 7.07 33.34
CA PRO A 39 -0.35 7.98 32.71
C PRO A 39 -0.52 9.33 33.40
N LEU A 40 -0.39 9.37 34.74
CA LEU A 40 -0.45 10.62 35.50
C LEU A 40 0.68 11.60 35.17
N VAL A 41 1.87 11.12 34.79
CA VAL A 41 2.97 12.02 34.37
C VAL A 41 2.56 12.78 33.13
N TYR A 42 1.90 12.12 32.17
CA TYR A 42 1.37 12.79 30.98
C TYR A 42 0.29 13.82 31.35
N VAL A 43 -0.68 13.45 32.20
CA VAL A 43 -1.73 14.37 32.67
C VAL A 43 -1.14 15.61 33.35
N LEU A 44 -0.16 15.43 34.23
CA LEU A 44 0.51 16.52 34.92
C LEU A 44 1.36 17.35 33.95
N SER A 45 2.00 16.73 32.95
CA SER A 45 2.80 17.47 31.96
C SER A 45 1.96 18.39 31.07
N LEU A 46 0.67 18.07 30.84
CA LEU A 46 -0.27 19.00 30.19
C LEU A 46 -0.44 20.30 30.99
N GLY A 47 -0.15 20.28 32.30
CA GLY A 47 -0.16 21.47 33.16
C GLY A 47 0.89 22.53 32.80
N VAL A 48 1.71 22.33 31.79
CA VAL A 48 2.48 23.40 31.14
C VAL A 48 1.59 24.44 30.49
N SER A 49 0.38 24.06 30.05
CA SER A 49 -0.62 25.03 29.57
C SER A 49 -1.04 26.03 30.66
N LEU A 50 -0.81 25.68 31.93
CA LEU A 50 -0.99 26.55 33.09
C LEU A 50 0.28 27.36 33.33
N SER A 51 0.36 28.48 32.61
CA SER A 51 1.49 29.41 32.65
C SER A 51 1.38 30.45 33.78
N ALA A 52 2.29 31.42 33.84
CA ALA A 52 2.21 32.52 34.82
C ALA A 52 0.88 33.29 34.76
N TRP A 53 0.19 33.27 33.63
CA TRP A 53 -1.20 33.74 33.51
C TRP A 53 -2.13 33.04 34.51
N THR A 54 -2.08 31.70 34.62
CA THR A 54 -2.97 30.95 35.52
C THR A 54 -2.61 31.07 36.99
N PHE A 55 -1.40 31.50 37.28
CA PHE A 55 -0.93 31.67 38.65
C PHE A 55 -1.16 33.10 39.15
N TYR A 56 -0.98 34.10 38.28
CA TYR A 56 -1.08 35.52 38.60
C TYR A 56 -2.25 36.20 37.87
N GLY A 57 -2.23 36.21 36.54
CA GLY A 57 -3.21 36.92 35.71
C GLY A 57 -4.67 36.48 35.90
N ILE A 58 -4.92 35.22 36.30
CA ILE A 58 -6.28 34.71 36.50
C ILE A 58 -6.99 35.37 37.68
N VAL A 59 -6.23 35.85 38.68
CA VAL A 59 -6.78 36.57 39.85
C VAL A 59 -7.30 37.94 39.41
N ASP A 60 -6.57 38.62 38.53
CA ASP A 60 -7.00 39.87 37.91
C ASP A 60 -8.19 39.66 36.97
N LEU A 61 -8.21 38.56 36.20
CA LEU A 61 -9.38 38.20 35.39
C LEU A 61 -10.61 37.91 36.27
N ALA A 62 -10.45 37.26 37.42
CA ALA A 62 -11.54 37.04 38.38
C ALA A 62 -12.08 38.35 38.97
N TRP A 63 -11.22 39.34 39.16
CA TRP A 63 -11.63 40.67 39.58
C TRP A 63 -12.41 41.41 38.49
N GLN A 64 -11.90 41.43 37.26
CA GLN A 64 -12.53 42.13 36.14
C GLN A 64 -13.82 41.46 35.67
N TYR A 65 -13.88 40.12 35.74
CA TYR A 65 -14.95 39.32 35.14
C TYR A 65 -15.54 38.28 36.10
N GLY A 66 -15.49 38.44 37.43
CA GLY A 66 -16.23 37.57 38.38
C GLY A 66 -16.22 36.07 38.04
N TYR A 67 -17.40 35.44 37.98
CA TYR A 67 -17.55 34.03 37.55
C TYR A 67 -17.21 33.76 36.07
N GLY A 68 -17.10 34.79 35.24
CA GLY A 68 -16.62 34.69 33.87
C GLY A 68 -15.20 34.13 33.77
N VAL A 69 -14.38 34.25 34.83
CA VAL A 69 -13.06 33.60 34.92
C VAL A 69 -13.14 32.08 34.76
N LEU A 70 -14.25 31.45 35.19
CA LEU A 70 -14.46 30.01 35.07
C LEU A 70 -14.51 29.56 33.61
N ALA A 71 -14.78 30.45 32.67
CA ALA A 71 -14.71 30.16 31.24
C ALA A 71 -13.32 29.65 30.81
N TYR A 72 -12.24 30.05 31.51
CA TYR A 72 -10.89 29.53 31.28
C TYR A 72 -10.81 28.03 31.55
N TYR A 73 -11.24 27.63 32.76
CA TYR A 73 -11.21 26.25 33.23
C TYR A 73 -12.22 25.39 32.49
N LEU A 74 -13.42 25.91 32.24
CA LEU A 74 -14.47 25.21 31.49
C LEU A 74 -14.12 25.04 30.03
N GLY A 75 -13.59 26.07 29.35
CA GLY A 75 -13.24 26.00 27.94
C GLY A 75 -12.10 25.02 27.68
N THR A 76 -11.01 25.16 28.44
CA THR A 76 -9.86 24.24 28.34
C THR A 76 -10.24 22.84 28.81
N GLY A 77 -10.98 22.73 29.93
CA GLY A 77 -11.43 21.47 30.49
C GLY A 77 -12.40 20.72 29.57
N ALA A 78 -13.34 21.41 28.92
CA ALA A 78 -14.29 20.81 27.99
C ALA A 78 -13.58 20.16 26.79
N MET A 79 -12.54 20.79 26.23
CA MET A 79 -11.78 20.19 25.14
C MET A 79 -11.12 18.86 25.52
N PHE A 80 -10.68 18.72 26.77
CA PHE A 80 -10.16 17.45 27.28
C PHE A 80 -11.26 16.48 27.70
N LEU A 81 -12.35 16.95 28.30
CA LEU A 81 -13.50 16.10 28.66
C LEU A 81 -14.08 15.41 27.42
N PHE A 82 -14.16 16.14 26.30
CA PHE A 82 -14.56 15.63 24.99
C PHE A 82 -13.36 15.23 24.11
N ALA A 83 -12.19 14.96 24.70
CA ALA A 83 -10.98 14.57 23.95
C ALA A 83 -11.20 13.42 22.95
N PRO A 84 -11.97 12.36 23.25
CA PRO A 84 -12.22 11.28 22.27
C PRO A 84 -12.90 11.76 20.97
N VAL A 85 -13.66 12.86 21.03
CA VAL A 85 -14.36 13.42 19.87
C VAL A 85 -13.57 14.58 19.27
N ALA A 86 -13.03 15.48 20.09
CA ALA A 86 -12.39 16.70 19.63
C ALA A 86 -10.88 16.53 19.34
N LEU A 87 -10.13 15.88 20.23
CA LEU A 87 -8.67 15.79 20.17
C LEU A 87 -8.19 14.48 19.53
N GLU A 88 -8.87 13.36 19.74
CA GLU A 88 -8.45 12.05 19.25
C GLU A 88 -8.36 11.98 17.71
N PRO A 89 -9.29 12.55 16.91
CA PRO A 89 -9.12 12.57 15.45
C PRO A 89 -7.90 13.40 15.02
N LEU A 90 -7.68 14.57 15.65
CA LEU A 90 -6.49 15.39 15.40
C LEU A 90 -5.21 14.66 15.80
N ALA A 91 -5.21 13.97 16.95
CA ALA A 91 -4.05 13.25 17.48
C ALA A 91 -3.71 12.06 16.59
N ARG A 92 -4.72 11.30 16.15
CA ARG A 92 -4.55 10.21 15.17
C ARG A 92 -3.97 10.74 13.87
N LEU A 93 -4.47 11.87 13.36
CA LEU A 93 -3.94 12.51 12.17
C LEU A 93 -2.50 12.98 12.37
N ALA A 94 -2.21 13.72 13.43
CA ALA A 94 -0.88 14.23 13.73
C ALA A 94 0.14 13.11 13.96
N GLN A 95 -0.24 12.02 14.62
CA GLN A 95 0.63 10.87 14.85
C GLN A 95 0.87 10.07 13.56
N ARG A 96 -0.20 9.80 12.79
CA ARG A 96 -0.11 9.10 11.50
C ARG A 96 0.72 9.90 10.49
N TYR A 97 0.58 11.22 10.53
CA TYR A 97 1.25 12.14 9.64
C TYR A 97 2.52 12.81 10.19
N GLN A 98 2.95 12.44 11.41
CA GLN A 98 4.08 13.07 12.12
C GLN A 98 4.03 14.61 12.10
N LEU A 99 2.83 15.18 12.20
CA LEU A 99 2.61 16.62 12.23
C LEU A 99 2.92 17.12 13.64
N THR A 100 3.77 18.12 13.76
CA THR A 100 4.28 18.58 15.07
C THR A 100 3.70 19.91 15.52
N SER A 101 3.00 20.62 14.63
CA SER A 101 2.49 21.96 14.88
C SER A 101 1.16 22.20 14.16
N PRO A 102 0.37 23.20 14.60
CA PRO A 102 -0.83 23.62 13.90
C PRO A 102 -0.54 24.14 12.49
N ALA A 103 0.64 24.72 12.23
CA ALA A 103 1.03 25.10 10.87
C ALA A 103 1.25 23.88 9.96
N ASP A 104 1.90 22.82 10.46
CA ASP A 104 2.06 21.57 9.71
C ASP A 104 0.68 20.99 9.35
N LEU A 105 -0.30 21.10 10.25
CA LEU A 105 -1.69 20.68 10.01
C LEU A 105 -2.33 21.45 8.86
N MET A 106 -2.13 22.77 8.80
CA MET A 106 -2.66 23.61 7.71
C MET A 106 -1.96 23.32 6.38
N VAL A 107 -0.64 23.14 6.37
CA VAL A 107 0.09 22.75 5.16
C VAL A 107 -0.38 21.40 4.65
N PHE A 108 -0.55 20.43 5.56
CA PHE A 108 -1.02 19.11 5.22
C PHE A 108 -2.43 19.16 4.61
N ARG A 109 -3.39 19.82 5.27
CA ARG A 109 -4.79 19.88 4.84
C ARG A 109 -5.01 20.63 3.53
N TYR A 110 -4.33 21.76 3.34
CA TYR A 110 -4.53 22.66 2.20
C TYR A 110 -3.47 22.52 1.10
N HIS A 111 -2.51 21.59 1.28
CA HIS A 111 -1.39 21.34 0.39
C HIS A 111 -0.70 22.65 -0.10
N SER A 112 -0.49 23.60 0.82
CA SER A 112 -0.06 24.96 0.51
C SER A 112 1.08 25.42 1.41
N ARG A 113 2.22 25.75 0.81
CA ARG A 113 3.38 26.33 1.53
C ARG A 113 3.03 27.69 2.15
N GLU A 114 2.27 28.51 1.42
CA GLU A 114 1.84 29.84 1.86
C GLU A 114 0.98 29.77 3.13
N ALA A 115 0.14 28.74 3.24
CA ALA A 115 -0.69 28.53 4.43
C ALA A 115 0.18 28.31 5.68
N GLY A 116 1.24 27.49 5.57
CA GLY A 116 2.17 27.23 6.67
C GLY A 116 3.06 28.41 7.02
N THR A 117 3.56 29.15 6.03
CA THR A 117 4.40 30.34 6.27
C THR A 117 3.61 31.46 6.95
N LEU A 118 2.38 31.73 6.49
CA LEU A 118 1.48 32.71 7.11
C LEU A 118 1.02 32.26 8.51
N ALA A 119 0.66 30.98 8.67
CA ALA A 119 0.32 30.44 9.98
C ALA A 119 1.47 30.60 10.98
N THR A 120 2.70 30.35 10.53
CA THR A 120 3.90 30.53 11.37
C THR A 120 4.16 32.00 11.70
N LEU A 121 4.02 32.91 10.73
CA LEU A 121 4.16 34.35 10.94
C LEU A 121 3.20 34.85 12.02
N PHE A 122 1.91 34.55 11.84
CA PHE A 122 0.89 35.03 12.75
C PHE A 122 0.96 34.35 14.11
N MET A 123 1.35 33.08 14.19
CA MET A 123 1.56 32.41 15.47
C MET A 123 2.77 32.98 16.22
N LEU A 124 3.82 33.40 15.51
CA LEU A 124 4.96 34.09 16.11
C LEU A 124 4.52 35.45 16.69
N LEU A 125 3.79 36.26 15.91
CA LEU A 125 3.26 37.55 16.39
C LEU A 125 2.27 37.39 17.55
N ALA A 126 1.39 36.38 17.48
CA ALA A 126 0.40 36.05 18.50
C ALA A 126 1.04 35.67 19.84
N LEU A 127 2.19 34.99 19.83
CA LEU A 127 2.83 34.48 21.04
C LEU A 127 3.86 35.43 21.66
N LEU A 128 4.26 36.51 20.97
CA LEU A 128 5.14 37.53 21.55
C LEU A 128 4.55 38.16 22.84
N PRO A 129 3.27 38.57 22.90
CA PRO A 129 2.63 39.02 24.14
C PRO A 129 2.66 37.96 25.24
N LEU A 130 2.48 36.69 24.90
CA LEU A 130 2.49 35.60 25.87
C LEU A 130 3.90 35.34 26.43
N ILE A 131 4.94 35.48 25.59
CA ILE A 131 6.34 35.44 26.02
C ILE A 131 6.65 36.63 26.94
N ALA A 132 6.26 37.84 26.54
CA ALA A 132 6.45 39.05 27.35
C ALA A 132 5.74 38.93 28.71
N LEU A 133 4.55 38.33 28.76
CA LEU A 133 3.84 38.04 30.01
C LEU A 133 4.69 37.17 30.95
N GLN A 134 5.28 36.08 30.46
CA GLN A 134 6.10 35.22 31.32
C GLN A 134 7.33 35.96 31.87
N ILE A 135 7.95 36.80 31.04
CA ILE A 135 9.12 37.62 31.42
C ILE A 135 8.71 38.66 32.47
N GLN A 136 7.61 39.38 32.23
CA GLN A 136 7.08 40.40 33.13
C GLN A 136 6.67 39.82 34.49
N ALA A 137 5.99 38.67 34.50
CA ALA A 137 5.58 38.02 35.74
C ALA A 137 6.78 37.69 36.64
N VAL A 138 7.88 37.17 36.08
CA VAL A 138 9.09 36.84 36.86
C VAL A 138 9.85 38.11 37.27
N SER A 139 10.01 39.08 36.37
CA SER A 139 10.77 40.29 36.68
C SER A 139 10.07 41.17 37.74
N GLU A 140 8.75 41.28 37.68
CA GLU A 140 7.97 42.05 38.65
C GLU A 140 7.87 41.35 40.00
N THR A 141 7.62 40.04 40.04
CA THR A 141 7.54 39.30 41.32
C THR A 141 8.87 39.30 42.05
N LEU A 142 10.00 39.17 41.32
CA LEU A 142 11.31 39.29 41.93
C LEU A 142 11.56 40.71 42.45
N ALA A 143 11.19 41.74 41.69
CA ALA A 143 11.31 43.14 42.11
C ALA A 143 10.43 43.48 43.32
N LEU A 144 9.22 42.91 43.42
CA LEU A 144 8.32 43.09 44.57
C LEU A 144 8.91 42.52 45.86
N LEU A 145 9.62 41.40 45.79
CA LEU A 145 10.24 40.77 46.95
C LEU A 145 11.53 41.45 47.41
N SER A 146 12.17 42.22 46.53
CA SER A 146 13.51 42.78 46.73
C SER A 146 13.56 44.31 46.82
N ARG A 147 12.42 44.97 47.08
CA ARG A 147 12.24 46.45 47.06
C ARG A 147 13.41 47.29 47.66
N ASP A 148 14.10 46.82 48.71
CA ASP A 148 15.19 47.57 49.35
C ASP A 148 16.56 47.43 48.65
N SER A 149 16.85 46.31 47.99
CA SER A 149 18.14 46.05 47.32
C SER A 149 18.17 46.52 45.86
N VAL A 150 16.98 46.73 45.28
CA VAL A 150 16.77 47.03 43.86
C VAL A 150 17.13 48.49 43.50
N ALA A 151 17.01 49.42 44.45
CA ALA A 151 17.39 50.82 44.26
C ALA A 151 18.90 50.99 44.01
N ALA A 152 19.75 50.07 44.50
CA ALA A 152 21.20 50.12 44.38
C ALA A 152 21.74 49.62 43.02
N LEU A 153 20.94 48.90 42.22
CA LEU A 153 21.33 48.28 40.94
C LEU A 153 20.87 49.08 39.70
N ALA A 154 20.12 50.17 39.88
CA ALA A 154 19.72 51.02 38.78
C ALA A 154 20.90 51.92 38.37
N LEU A 155 21.25 51.93 37.07
CA LEU A 155 22.15 52.90 36.47
C LEU A 155 21.31 54.10 35.99
N PRO A 156 21.16 55.17 36.78
CA PRO A 156 20.11 56.18 36.57
C PRO A 156 20.26 56.94 35.24
N GLU A 157 21.48 57.05 34.72
CA GLU A 157 21.78 57.80 33.49
C GLU A 157 21.54 57.02 32.19
N SER A 158 21.29 55.70 32.25
CA SER A 158 21.21 54.83 31.06
C SER A 158 19.80 54.44 30.62
N GLY A 159 18.76 54.81 31.38
CA GLY A 159 17.38 54.36 31.15
C GLY A 159 17.12 52.86 31.40
N VAL A 160 18.14 52.11 31.83
CA VAL A 160 18.02 50.69 32.17
C VAL A 160 17.51 50.53 33.61
N THR A 161 16.27 50.06 33.75
CA THR A 161 15.71 49.74 35.08
C THR A 161 16.26 48.40 35.59
N SER A 162 16.31 48.25 36.90
CA SER A 162 16.65 46.99 37.58
C SER A 162 15.74 45.82 37.17
N LYS A 163 14.46 46.09 36.89
CA LYS A 163 13.51 45.10 36.34
C LYS A 163 13.96 44.57 34.97
N ASN A 164 14.47 45.46 34.11
CA ASN A 164 14.96 45.11 32.77
C ASN A 164 16.21 44.21 32.86
N LEU A 165 17.10 44.46 33.82
CA LEU A 165 18.28 43.59 34.06
C LEU A 165 17.86 42.19 34.52
N ILE A 166 16.92 42.10 35.47
CA ILE A 166 16.38 40.80 35.93
C ILE A 166 15.77 40.03 34.76
N ALA A 167 14.90 40.68 33.98
CA ALA A 167 14.28 40.09 32.80
C ALA A 167 15.32 39.60 31.78
N PHE A 168 16.38 40.39 31.54
CA PHE A 168 17.46 40.03 30.63
C PHE A 168 18.21 38.77 31.10
N PHE A 169 18.66 38.73 32.37
CA PHE A 169 19.37 37.58 32.91
C PHE A 169 18.49 36.33 32.93
N TYR A 170 17.21 36.46 33.25
CA TYR A 170 16.25 35.36 33.17
C TYR A 170 16.13 34.81 31.73
N CYS A 171 16.03 35.68 30.73
CA CYS A 171 16.00 35.28 29.32
C CYS A 171 17.29 34.59 28.88
N VAL A 172 18.46 35.12 29.26
CA VAL A 172 19.76 34.51 28.94
C VAL A 172 19.89 33.12 29.56
N LEU A 173 19.55 32.98 30.85
CA LEU A 173 19.57 31.70 31.56
C LEU A 173 18.70 30.65 30.84
N LEU A 174 17.47 31.02 30.48
CA LEU A 174 16.57 30.11 29.78
C LEU A 174 16.95 29.85 28.32
N ALA A 175 17.53 30.83 27.63
CA ALA A 175 18.02 30.64 26.26
C ALA A 175 19.17 29.62 26.21
N VAL A 176 20.15 29.73 27.11
CA VAL A 176 21.25 28.77 27.24
C VAL A 176 20.70 27.37 27.56
N PHE A 177 19.82 27.28 28.55
CA PHE A 177 19.18 26.03 28.94
C PHE A 177 18.44 25.36 27.78
N THR A 178 17.56 26.11 27.11
CA THR A 178 16.69 25.60 26.03
C THR A 178 17.54 25.18 24.83
N SER A 179 18.60 25.93 24.53
CA SER A 179 19.57 25.65 23.46
C SER A 179 20.35 24.34 23.71
N MET A 180 20.69 24.04 24.95
CA MET A 180 21.41 22.82 25.31
C MET A 180 20.54 21.55 25.29
N TYR A 181 19.27 21.64 25.73
CA TYR A 181 18.43 20.45 25.96
C TYR A 181 17.22 20.30 25.03
N GLY A 182 16.68 21.39 24.48
CA GLY A 182 15.53 21.33 23.55
C GLY A 182 15.88 20.95 22.11
N ALA A 183 17.16 21.08 21.72
CA ALA A 183 17.58 20.98 20.33
C ALA A 183 17.52 19.56 19.72
N THR A 184 17.52 18.50 20.53
CA THR A 184 17.60 17.10 20.07
C THR A 184 16.39 16.26 20.51
N ARG A 185 15.93 15.33 19.65
CA ARG A 185 14.68 14.58 19.84
C ARG A 185 14.71 13.65 21.07
N GLU A 186 15.85 13.02 21.35
CA GLU A 186 16.03 12.12 22.51
C GLU A 186 15.94 12.87 23.85
N ARG A 187 16.41 14.12 23.91
CA ARG A 187 16.33 14.95 25.13
C ARG A 187 14.92 15.50 25.39
N ARG A 188 14.05 15.58 24.37
CA ARG A 188 12.65 16.03 24.53
C ARG A 188 11.80 15.08 25.37
N ALA A 189 12.08 13.78 25.36
CA ALA A 189 11.37 12.82 26.22
C ALA A 189 11.57 13.10 27.72
N GLY A 190 12.73 13.66 28.10
CA GLY A 190 12.99 14.06 29.49
C GLY A 190 12.22 15.31 29.92
N LEU A 191 11.85 16.18 28.97
CA LEU A 191 11.13 17.43 29.27
C LEU A 191 9.73 17.18 29.85
N VAL A 192 9.01 16.17 29.35
CA VAL A 192 7.67 15.80 29.84
C VAL A 192 7.67 15.49 31.35
N SER A 193 8.72 14.84 31.85
CA SER A 193 8.83 14.52 33.27
C SER A 193 9.14 15.74 34.13
N ALA A 194 10.00 16.65 33.65
CA ALA A 194 10.26 17.91 34.34
C ALA A 194 9.00 18.78 34.43
N MET A 195 8.21 18.80 33.35
CA MET A 195 6.93 19.51 33.29
C MET A 195 5.90 18.96 34.29
N ALA A 196 5.84 17.64 34.45
CA ALA A 196 4.97 17.04 35.46
C ALA A 196 5.34 17.49 36.88
N VAL A 197 6.64 17.52 37.22
CA VAL A 197 7.14 18.02 38.52
C VAL A 197 6.81 19.50 38.69
N GLU A 198 7.06 20.30 37.67
CA GLU A 198 6.75 21.73 37.64
C GLU A 198 5.26 21.99 37.94
N SER A 199 4.36 21.25 37.30
CA SER A 199 2.91 21.38 37.51
C SER A 199 2.46 20.96 38.91
N VAL A 200 3.11 19.97 39.54
CA VAL A 200 2.87 19.64 40.95
C VAL A 200 3.27 20.79 41.86
N VAL A 201 4.43 21.41 41.61
CA VAL A 201 4.91 22.57 42.39
C VAL A 201 3.92 23.74 42.29
N LYS A 202 3.39 24.04 41.10
CA LYS A 202 2.37 25.08 40.90
C LYS A 202 1.12 24.80 41.72
N LEU A 203 0.62 23.56 41.64
CA LEU A 203 -0.60 23.15 42.32
C LEU A 203 -0.46 23.24 43.84
N VAL A 204 0.63 22.68 44.39
CA VAL A 204 0.90 22.71 45.82
C VAL A 204 1.05 24.15 46.31
N ALA A 205 1.79 24.99 45.57
CA ALA A 205 1.94 26.40 45.93
C ALA A 205 0.60 27.13 45.95
N LEU A 206 -0.20 27.02 44.89
CA LEU A 206 -1.46 27.76 44.79
C LEU A 206 -2.50 27.28 45.81
N LEU A 207 -2.59 25.97 46.06
CA LEU A 207 -3.46 25.40 47.10
C LEU A 207 -3.02 25.82 48.50
N ALA A 208 -1.71 25.85 48.77
CA ALA A 208 -1.20 26.32 50.07
C ALA A 208 -1.53 27.80 50.31
N VAL A 209 -1.39 28.63 49.28
CA VAL A 209 -1.78 30.05 49.35
C VAL A 209 -3.30 30.21 49.53
N GLY A 210 -4.11 29.42 48.83
CA GLY A 210 -5.57 29.44 49.01
C GLY A 210 -6.03 28.92 50.37
N ALA A 211 -5.39 27.88 50.90
CA ALA A 211 -5.65 27.39 52.25
C ALA A 211 -5.28 28.45 53.29
N TYR A 212 -4.16 29.14 53.12
CA TYR A 212 -3.80 30.28 53.97
C TYR A 212 -4.79 31.45 53.83
N ALA A 213 -5.30 31.73 52.63
CA ALA A 213 -6.34 32.74 52.44
C ALA A 213 -7.59 32.42 53.29
N VAL A 214 -8.11 31.19 53.23
CA VAL A 214 -9.31 30.79 53.99
C VAL A 214 -9.05 30.74 55.49
N TYR A 215 -8.01 30.02 55.93
CA TYR A 215 -7.80 29.73 57.36
C TYR A 215 -6.93 30.78 58.06
N GLY A 216 -5.96 31.37 57.36
CA GLY A 216 -5.04 32.36 57.91
C GLY A 216 -5.60 33.79 57.91
N VAL A 217 -6.31 34.19 56.83
CA VAL A 217 -6.87 35.55 56.73
C VAL A 217 -8.28 35.61 57.31
N PHE A 218 -9.15 34.67 56.92
CA PHE A 218 -10.56 34.69 57.35
C PHE A 218 -10.86 33.84 58.59
N GLY A 219 -9.90 33.05 59.10
CA GLY A 219 -10.12 32.19 60.27
C GLY A 219 -11.01 30.96 60.00
N GLY A 220 -11.22 30.60 58.73
CA GLY A 220 -12.03 29.46 58.29
C GLY A 220 -13.21 29.86 57.39
N PHE A 221 -13.96 28.86 56.92
CA PHE A 221 -15.10 29.09 56.01
C PHE A 221 -16.19 29.98 56.62
N THR A 222 -16.45 29.85 57.93
CA THR A 222 -17.44 30.68 58.63
C THR A 222 -17.05 32.15 58.66
N GLY A 223 -15.77 32.46 58.85
CA GLY A 223 -15.28 33.84 58.86
C GLY A 223 -15.23 34.43 57.44
N LEU A 224 -14.97 33.60 56.42
CA LEU A 224 -15.08 34.01 55.02
C LEU A 224 -16.53 34.37 54.67
N ASP A 225 -17.50 33.54 55.06
CA ASP A 225 -18.92 33.81 54.84
C ASP A 225 -19.37 35.11 55.54
N GLN A 226 -18.89 35.34 56.77
CA GLN A 226 -19.18 36.57 57.50
C GLN A 226 -18.58 37.80 56.81
N TRP A 227 -17.33 37.72 56.33
CA TRP A 227 -16.69 38.82 55.60
C TRP A 227 -17.42 39.11 54.28
N LEU A 228 -17.83 38.07 53.54
CA LEU A 228 -18.60 38.21 52.30
C LEU A 228 -19.98 38.83 52.55
N ALA A 229 -20.64 38.50 53.67
CA ALA A 229 -21.90 39.10 54.05
C ALA A 229 -21.76 40.60 54.40
N GLN A 230 -20.62 41.00 54.97
CA GLN A 230 -20.29 42.41 55.26
C GLN A 230 -19.86 43.19 54.01
N ASN A 231 -19.32 42.50 53.00
CA ASN A 231 -18.83 43.08 51.75
C ASN A 231 -19.69 42.62 50.57
N SER A 232 -20.98 42.96 50.60
CA SER A 232 -21.95 42.55 49.57
C SER A 232 -21.54 42.96 48.14
N ASP A 233 -20.77 44.04 48.01
CA ASP A 233 -20.24 44.52 46.73
C ASP A 233 -19.32 43.48 46.08
N MET A 234 -18.53 42.76 46.89
CA MET A 234 -17.65 41.67 46.42
C MET A 234 -18.47 40.47 45.91
N GLN A 235 -19.64 40.22 46.48
CA GLN A 235 -20.57 39.20 45.96
C GLN A 235 -21.21 39.65 44.64
N GLN A 236 -21.59 40.92 44.53
CA GLN A 236 -22.18 41.46 43.29
C GLN A 236 -21.20 41.44 42.12
N LEU A 237 -19.91 41.71 42.40
CA LEU A 237 -18.83 41.67 41.40
C LEU A 237 -18.70 40.29 40.70
N LEU A 238 -19.04 39.20 41.38
CA LEU A 238 -19.02 37.85 40.79
C LEU A 238 -20.01 37.69 39.63
N TYR A 239 -21.11 38.44 39.63
CA TYR A 239 -22.20 38.31 38.64
C TYR A 239 -22.14 39.34 37.50
N THR A 240 -21.21 40.30 37.55
CA THR A 240 -21.01 41.36 36.54
C THR A 240 -20.93 40.88 35.07
N PRO A 241 -20.26 39.77 34.71
CA PRO A 241 -20.06 39.36 33.31
C PRO A 241 -21.31 38.82 32.63
N ILE A 242 -22.20 38.17 33.40
CA ILE A 242 -23.47 37.63 32.87
C ILE A 242 -24.31 38.79 32.30
N LYS A 243 -24.14 40.00 32.83
CA LYS A 243 -24.85 41.21 32.39
C LYS A 243 -24.26 41.85 31.12
N GLN A 244 -23.00 41.58 30.79
CA GLN A 244 -22.27 42.26 29.68
C GLN A 244 -21.98 41.36 28.47
N GLY A 245 -22.32 40.07 28.51
CA GLY A 245 -22.19 39.14 27.37
C GLY A 245 -20.76 38.70 27.03
N SER A 246 -19.75 39.14 27.78
CA SER A 246 -18.33 38.85 27.56
C SER A 246 -17.92 37.40 27.87
N SER A 247 -18.71 36.69 28.69
CA SER A 247 -18.43 35.31 29.11
C SER A 247 -18.43 34.30 27.95
N HIS A 248 -19.31 34.45 26.97
CA HIS A 248 -19.37 33.56 25.80
C HIS A 248 -18.14 33.70 24.91
N THR A 249 -17.67 34.94 24.70
CA THR A 249 -16.45 35.21 23.93
C THR A 249 -15.23 34.64 24.64
N LEU A 250 -15.11 34.80 25.96
CA LEU A 250 -14.03 34.20 26.75
C LEU A 250 -14.02 32.67 26.64
N LEU A 251 -15.19 32.03 26.75
CA LEU A 251 -15.30 30.57 26.63
C LEU A 251 -14.75 30.09 25.27
N LEU A 252 -15.13 30.76 24.19
CA LEU A 252 -14.67 30.43 22.85
C LEU A 252 -13.15 30.65 22.69
N VAL A 253 -12.62 31.75 23.21
CA VAL A 253 -11.18 32.06 23.21
C VAL A 253 -10.38 30.96 23.93
N PHE A 254 -10.85 30.48 25.07
CA PHE A 254 -10.14 29.45 25.84
C PHE A 254 -10.29 28.04 25.26
N ILE A 255 -11.42 27.71 24.64
CA ILE A 255 -11.56 26.51 23.81
C ILE A 255 -10.51 26.52 22.69
N ALA A 256 -10.36 27.63 22.00
CA ALA A 256 -9.38 27.73 20.92
C ALA A 256 -7.95 27.62 21.43
N THR A 257 -7.64 28.23 22.57
CA THR A 257 -6.32 28.17 23.20
C THR A 257 -5.89 26.73 23.45
N ALA A 258 -6.81 25.87 23.92
CA ALA A 258 -6.55 24.47 24.24
C ALA A 258 -6.10 23.60 23.05
N VAL A 259 -6.32 24.07 21.80
CA VAL A 259 -6.01 23.31 20.58
C VAL A 259 -5.07 24.07 19.65
N ALA A 260 -5.27 25.37 19.47
CA ALA A 260 -4.56 26.16 18.49
C ALA A 260 -3.13 26.51 18.90
N MET A 261 -2.86 26.72 20.20
CA MET A 261 -1.51 27.13 20.62
C MET A 261 -0.48 26.02 20.36
N PRO A 262 0.69 26.33 19.79
CA PRO A 262 1.58 25.33 19.22
C PRO A 262 2.25 24.45 20.29
N HIS A 263 2.52 24.99 21.47
CA HIS A 263 3.05 24.21 22.59
C HIS A 263 1.99 23.28 23.20
N ILE A 264 0.73 23.71 23.26
CA ILE A 264 -0.39 22.89 23.74
C ILE A 264 -0.70 21.81 22.69
N PHE A 265 -0.83 22.19 21.42
CA PHE A 265 -1.01 21.26 20.29
C PHE A 265 0.08 20.19 20.27
N TYR A 266 1.35 20.58 20.47
CA TYR A 266 2.43 19.61 20.52
C TYR A 266 2.21 18.58 21.63
N LEU A 267 1.95 19.02 22.86
CA LEU A 267 1.79 18.13 24.02
C LEU A 267 0.49 17.30 23.95
N SER A 268 -0.62 17.88 23.50
CA SER A 268 -1.94 17.24 23.53
C SER A 268 -2.25 16.39 22.29
N VAL A 269 -1.65 16.72 21.14
CA VAL A 269 -1.95 16.13 19.83
C VAL A 269 -0.75 15.40 19.21
N ALA A 270 0.43 16.04 19.17
CA ALA A 270 1.58 15.54 18.39
C ALA A 270 2.50 14.58 19.15
N GLU A 271 2.70 14.80 20.45
CA GLU A 271 3.37 13.88 21.35
C GLU A 271 2.58 12.58 21.41
N ARG A 272 3.22 11.43 21.69
CA ARG A 272 2.57 10.11 21.60
C ARG A 272 2.00 9.65 22.96
N PRO A 273 0.77 10.04 23.38
CA PRO A 273 0.06 9.22 24.33
C PRO A 273 -0.34 7.93 23.63
N ALA A 274 -0.18 6.78 24.29
CA ALA A 274 -0.98 5.62 23.92
C ALA A 274 -2.46 6.06 23.92
N THR A 275 -3.28 5.58 22.99
CA THR A 275 -4.72 5.92 22.94
C THR A 275 -5.42 5.73 24.29
N GLN A 276 -4.96 4.77 25.10
CA GLN A 276 -5.41 4.55 26.47
C GLN A 276 -5.05 5.69 27.45
N THR A 277 -3.91 6.34 27.28
CA THR A 277 -3.46 7.49 28.10
C THR A 277 -4.31 8.73 27.82
N LEU A 278 -4.76 8.95 26.59
CA LEU A 278 -5.65 10.08 26.24
C LEU A 278 -7.01 9.97 26.95
N ARG A 279 -7.54 8.75 27.14
CA ARG A 279 -8.77 8.49 27.90
C ARG A 279 -8.62 8.79 29.39
N ILE A 280 -7.45 8.55 29.98
CA ILE A 280 -7.19 8.93 31.38
C ILE A 280 -7.07 10.46 31.48
N ALA A 281 -6.43 11.09 30.50
CA ALA A 281 -6.30 12.55 30.43
C ALA A 281 -7.66 13.27 30.30
N SER A 282 -8.68 12.62 29.70
CA SER A 282 -10.00 13.25 29.53
C SER A 282 -10.70 13.59 30.84
N TRP A 283 -10.39 12.88 31.93
CA TRP A 283 -10.89 13.21 33.27
C TRP A 283 -9.80 13.79 34.18
N GLY A 284 -8.57 13.29 34.06
CA GLY A 284 -7.46 13.72 34.91
C GLY A 284 -7.09 15.20 34.73
N PHE A 285 -7.08 15.69 33.49
CA PHE A 285 -6.71 17.09 33.24
C PHE A 285 -7.81 18.09 33.66
N PRO A 286 -9.10 17.85 33.38
CA PRO A 286 -10.17 18.68 33.96
C PRO A 286 -10.20 18.68 35.49
N LEU A 287 -9.91 17.54 36.14
CA LEU A 287 -9.78 17.49 37.60
C LEU A 287 -8.61 18.35 38.10
N PHE A 288 -7.47 18.29 37.40
CA PHE A 288 -6.31 19.14 37.71
C PHE A 288 -6.64 20.64 37.56
N LEU A 289 -7.37 21.02 36.49
CA LEU A 289 -7.88 22.37 36.29
C LEU A 289 -8.82 22.82 37.43
N LEU A 290 -9.72 21.94 37.86
CA LEU A 290 -10.65 22.23 38.97
C LEU A 290 -9.87 22.52 40.27
N LEU A 291 -8.86 21.72 40.59
CA LEU A 291 -8.03 21.94 41.78
C LEU A 291 -7.28 23.28 41.73
N MET A 292 -6.79 23.68 40.55
CA MET A 292 -6.18 24.99 40.34
C MET A 292 -7.19 26.14 40.42
N ALA A 293 -8.47 25.89 40.18
CA ALA A 293 -9.52 26.91 40.20
C ALA A 293 -10.02 27.27 41.61
N LEU A 294 -10.07 26.27 42.50
CA LEU A 294 -10.56 26.43 43.89
C LEU A 294 -9.95 27.62 44.66
N PRO A 295 -8.61 27.84 44.66
CA PRO A 295 -8.00 28.88 45.49
C PRO A 295 -8.15 30.30 44.93
N ILE A 296 -8.60 30.51 43.69
CA ILE A 296 -8.54 31.85 43.05
C ILE A 296 -9.38 32.89 43.79
N PHE A 297 -10.66 32.63 44.01
CA PHE A 297 -11.55 33.59 44.66
C PHE A 297 -11.13 33.84 46.12
N PRO A 298 -10.81 32.81 46.94
CA PRO A 298 -10.26 33.03 48.27
C PRO A 298 -9.00 33.91 48.27
N ILE A 299 -8.06 33.70 47.34
CA ILE A 299 -6.85 34.52 47.23
C ILE A 299 -7.20 35.97 46.87
N MET A 300 -8.10 36.15 45.92
CA MET A 300 -8.57 37.48 45.50
C MET A 300 -9.18 38.25 46.68
N TRP A 301 -10.12 37.64 47.39
CA TRP A 301 -10.78 38.25 48.55
C TRP A 301 -9.82 38.49 49.70
N ALA A 302 -8.89 37.57 49.97
CA ALA A 302 -7.89 37.75 51.01
C ALA A 302 -6.96 38.95 50.73
N GLY A 303 -6.63 39.22 49.46
CA GLY A 303 -5.87 40.41 49.09
C GLY A 303 -6.61 41.71 49.40
N PHE A 304 -7.92 41.77 49.17
CA PHE A 304 -8.75 42.91 49.56
C PHE A 304 -8.95 43.01 51.07
N ALA A 305 -9.17 41.89 51.76
CA ALA A 305 -9.35 41.86 53.21
C ALA A 305 -8.09 42.32 53.97
N LEU A 306 -6.91 42.07 53.42
CA LEU A 306 -5.63 42.52 53.96
C LEU A 306 -5.21 43.93 53.49
N ASP A 307 -6.03 44.60 52.65
CA ASP A 307 -5.76 45.92 52.07
C ASP A 307 -4.35 46.04 51.46
N VAL A 308 -4.00 45.06 50.63
CA VAL A 308 -2.65 44.95 50.07
C VAL A 308 -2.44 45.97 48.95
N SER A 309 -1.36 46.75 49.03
CA SER A 309 -1.06 47.85 48.10
C SER A 309 -0.66 47.42 46.67
N GLU A 310 -0.27 46.16 46.49
CA GLU A 310 0.15 45.60 45.21
C GLU A 310 -1.04 45.42 44.24
N PRO A 311 -0.83 45.45 42.91
CA PRO A 311 -1.90 45.17 41.95
C PRO A 311 -2.52 43.77 42.12
N VAL A 312 -3.81 43.64 41.83
CA VAL A 312 -4.61 42.41 42.01
C VAL A 312 -3.98 41.17 41.38
N GLN A 313 -3.36 41.32 40.20
CA GLN A 313 -2.65 40.22 39.51
C GLN A 313 -1.53 39.57 40.34
N TYR A 314 -1.02 40.25 41.37
CA TYR A 314 0.04 39.72 42.25
C TYR A 314 -0.45 39.26 43.62
N PHE A 315 -1.76 39.24 43.89
CA PHE A 315 -2.30 38.81 45.19
C PHE A 315 -1.88 37.39 45.60
N ALA A 316 -1.68 36.47 44.63
CA ALA A 316 -1.11 35.15 44.89
C ALA A 316 0.27 35.18 45.56
N LEU A 317 1.05 36.26 45.39
CA LEU A 317 2.33 36.49 46.08
C LEU A 317 2.18 37.46 47.26
N ALA A 318 1.33 38.47 47.11
CA ALA A 318 1.20 39.56 48.06
C ALA A 318 0.50 39.12 49.36
N VAL A 319 -0.50 38.22 49.28
CA VAL A 319 -1.16 37.63 50.46
C VAL A 319 -0.18 36.82 51.32
N PRO A 320 0.62 35.89 50.77
CA PRO A 320 1.71 35.25 51.51
C PRO A 320 2.72 36.23 52.10
N ARG A 321 3.10 37.27 51.36
CA ARG A 321 4.05 38.28 51.85
C ARG A 321 3.49 39.04 53.05
N ALA A 322 2.20 39.36 53.04
CA ALA A 322 1.49 40.01 54.13
C ALA A 322 1.35 39.12 55.38
N SER A 323 1.36 37.79 55.22
CA SER A 323 1.37 36.83 56.35
C SER A 323 2.61 36.91 57.24
N GLY A 324 3.72 37.46 56.74
CA GLY A 324 5.03 37.40 57.39
C GLY A 324 5.73 36.03 57.31
N SER A 325 5.10 35.01 56.72
CA SER A 325 5.71 33.68 56.54
C SER A 325 6.70 33.65 55.36
N ALA A 326 7.98 33.47 55.66
CA ALA A 326 9.03 33.32 54.65
C ALA A 326 8.82 32.08 53.77
N LEU A 327 8.44 30.96 54.38
CA LEU A 327 8.23 29.70 53.66
C LEU A 327 7.08 29.82 52.66
N LEU A 328 5.94 30.38 53.07
CA LEU A 328 4.78 30.52 52.19
C LEU A 328 5.07 31.52 51.05
N THR A 329 5.79 32.60 51.33
CA THR A 329 6.18 33.60 50.32
C THR A 329 7.14 33.00 49.29
N ILE A 330 8.15 32.24 49.73
CA ILE A 330 9.08 31.53 48.82
C ILE A 330 8.34 30.48 48.01
N LEU A 331 7.45 29.71 48.63
CA LEU A 331 6.63 28.70 47.93
C LEU A 331 5.77 29.34 46.84
N ALA A 332 5.11 30.47 47.12
CA ALA A 332 4.34 31.22 46.14
C ALA A 332 5.21 31.78 44.99
N PHE A 333 6.40 32.30 45.31
CA PHE A 333 7.36 32.76 44.31
C PHE A 333 7.85 31.62 43.40
N VAL A 334 8.25 30.49 43.99
CA VAL A 334 8.68 29.30 43.24
C VAL A 334 7.53 28.76 42.38
N GLY A 335 6.29 28.77 42.89
CA GLY A 335 5.09 28.40 42.11
C GLY A 335 4.88 29.28 40.87
N GLY A 336 5.06 30.60 40.99
CA GLY A 336 4.98 31.53 39.87
C GLY A 336 6.15 31.43 38.89
N LEU A 337 7.38 31.31 39.39
CA LEU A 337 8.58 31.08 38.58
C LEU A 337 8.47 29.77 37.78
N SER A 338 7.97 28.73 38.44
CA SER A 338 7.62 27.44 37.86
C SER A 338 6.63 27.61 36.72
N ALA A 339 5.50 28.29 36.96
CA ALA A 339 4.48 28.58 35.94
C ALA A 339 5.02 29.34 34.72
N ALA A 340 5.93 30.29 34.94
CA ALA A 340 6.53 31.08 33.86
C ALA A 340 7.54 30.27 33.02
N THR A 341 8.40 29.51 33.69
CA THR A 341 9.58 28.89 33.05
C THR A 341 9.20 27.80 32.06
N GLY A 342 8.37 26.83 32.44
CA GLY A 342 8.02 25.71 31.56
C GLY A 342 7.25 26.14 30.32
N ALA A 343 6.28 27.05 30.51
CA ALA A 343 5.51 27.62 29.41
C ALA A 343 6.43 28.36 28.43
N LEU A 344 7.35 29.19 28.93
CA LEU A 344 8.28 29.96 28.10
C LEU A 344 9.25 29.06 27.30
N VAL A 345 9.80 28.01 27.94
CA VAL A 345 10.65 27.01 27.25
C VAL A 345 9.87 26.31 26.14
N MET A 346 8.63 25.90 26.40
CA MET A 346 7.83 25.15 25.43
C MET A 346 7.30 26.00 24.27
N ILE A 347 6.87 27.22 24.55
CA ILE A 347 6.48 28.18 23.52
C ILE A 347 7.65 28.41 22.56
N THR A 348 8.84 28.68 23.09
CA THR A 348 10.06 28.92 22.28
C THR A 348 10.46 27.69 21.48
N LEU A 349 10.38 26.49 22.06
CA LEU A 349 10.74 25.25 21.36
C LEU A 349 9.76 24.91 20.22
N ALA A 350 8.46 25.12 20.46
CA ALA A 350 7.43 24.91 19.45
C ALA A 350 7.58 25.93 18.30
N LEU A 351 7.75 27.21 18.62
CA LEU A 351 8.00 28.28 17.63
C LEU A 351 9.29 28.05 16.83
N SER A 352 10.37 27.68 17.50
CA SER A 352 11.64 27.36 16.84
C SER A 352 11.47 26.24 15.80
N THR A 353 10.67 25.21 16.13
CA THR A 353 10.36 24.12 15.20
C THR A 353 9.52 24.60 14.02
N MET A 354 8.51 25.45 14.25
CA MET A 354 7.68 26.02 13.18
C MET A 354 8.48 26.91 12.23
N VAL A 355 9.30 27.83 12.76
CA VAL A 355 10.15 28.75 11.98
C VAL A 355 11.20 27.97 11.19
N MET A 356 11.81 26.95 11.81
CA MET A 356 12.74 26.06 11.11
C MET A 356 12.07 25.41 9.90
N ASN A 357 10.91 24.80 10.08
CA ASN A 357 10.23 24.01 9.06
C ASN A 357 9.69 24.85 7.89
N HIS A 358 9.15 26.04 8.17
CA HIS A 358 8.42 26.82 7.16
C HIS A 358 9.23 27.96 6.55
N TRP A 359 10.21 28.52 7.26
CA TRP A 359 10.97 29.68 6.78
C TRP A 359 12.40 29.31 6.41
N LEU A 360 13.14 28.66 7.32
CA LEU A 360 14.57 28.44 7.12
C LEU A 360 14.89 27.28 6.19
N LEU A 361 14.34 26.08 6.43
CA LEU A 361 14.61 24.91 5.61
C LEU A 361 14.24 25.14 4.13
N PRO A 362 13.07 25.71 3.80
CA PRO A 362 12.68 25.92 2.40
C PRO A 362 13.44 27.05 1.70
N GLY A 363 14.17 27.90 2.44
CA GLY A 363 14.92 29.05 1.91
C GLY A 363 16.43 28.80 1.78
N THR A 364 16.95 27.70 2.32
CA THR A 364 18.40 27.41 2.37
C THR A 364 18.77 26.33 1.35
N ARG A 365 19.80 26.59 0.52
CA ARG A 365 20.41 25.59 -0.38
C ARG A 365 21.59 24.94 0.34
N TRP A 366 21.44 23.69 0.77
CA TRP A 366 22.42 22.97 1.57
C TRP A 366 23.50 22.39 0.67
N HIS A 367 24.68 23.02 0.61
CA HIS A 367 25.84 22.52 -0.12
C HIS A 367 26.88 21.95 0.86
N SER A 368 26.76 20.68 1.24
CA SER A 368 27.86 19.76 1.65
C SER A 368 27.36 18.54 2.44
N GLU A 369 27.89 17.36 2.11
CA GLU A 369 27.45 16.04 2.57
C GLU A 369 27.77 15.73 4.07
N ASP A 370 28.77 16.37 4.70
CA ASP A 370 29.21 15.99 6.06
C ASP A 370 28.73 16.89 7.21
N ASN A 371 28.18 18.08 6.94
CA ASN A 371 27.92 19.09 7.98
C ASN A 371 26.46 19.51 8.17
N MET A 372 25.52 18.96 7.38
CA MET A 372 24.10 19.34 7.43
C MET A 372 23.50 19.15 8.83
N TYR A 373 23.79 18.02 9.49
CA TYR A 373 23.26 17.73 10.83
C TYR A 373 23.76 18.73 11.88
N ARG A 374 25.05 19.06 11.84
CA ARG A 374 25.67 20.01 12.78
C ARG A 374 25.16 21.43 12.55
N GLN A 375 24.99 21.83 11.29
CA GLN A 375 24.42 23.13 10.91
C GLN A 375 22.97 23.28 11.37
N LEU A 376 22.13 22.25 11.22
CA LEU A 376 20.73 22.26 11.68
C LEU A 376 20.62 22.47 13.19
N VAL A 377 21.50 21.83 13.98
CA VAL A 377 21.52 22.00 15.44
C VAL A 377 21.91 23.42 15.82
N TRP A 378 22.97 23.99 15.24
CA TRP A 378 23.39 25.37 15.52
C TRP A 378 22.35 26.40 15.09
N LEU A 379 21.74 26.21 13.92
CA LEU A 379 20.67 27.07 13.45
C LEU A 379 19.46 27.05 14.41
N ARG A 380 19.09 25.87 14.92
CA ARG A 380 18.04 25.74 15.93
C ARG A 380 18.41 26.47 17.23
N ARG A 381 19.66 26.40 17.68
CA ARG A 381 20.15 27.12 18.87
C ARG A 381 20.11 28.64 18.66
N ALA A 382 20.52 29.13 17.50
CA ALA A 382 20.44 30.54 17.14
C ALA A 382 18.99 31.03 17.10
N LEU A 383 18.07 30.24 16.54
CA LEU A 383 16.63 30.55 16.55
C LEU A 383 16.06 30.67 17.96
N VAL A 384 16.41 29.74 18.86
CA VAL A 384 15.96 29.79 20.26
C VAL A 384 16.43 31.09 20.91
N ALA A 385 17.71 31.45 20.75
CA ALA A 385 18.24 32.70 21.28
C ALA A 385 17.54 33.94 20.69
N ALA A 386 17.29 33.94 19.37
CA ALA A 386 16.59 35.03 18.69
C ALA A 386 15.15 35.20 19.17
N LEU A 387 14.43 34.10 19.44
CA LEU A 387 13.06 34.15 19.96
C LEU A 387 12.99 34.70 21.40
N PHE A 388 13.94 34.32 22.26
CA PHE A 388 14.05 34.94 23.61
C PHE A 388 14.36 36.43 23.52
N LEU A 389 15.27 36.83 22.63
CA LEU A 389 15.61 38.23 22.42
C LEU A 389 14.43 39.03 21.86
N ALA A 390 13.68 38.47 20.91
CA ALA A 390 12.47 39.09 20.38
C ALA A 390 11.38 39.25 21.46
N GLY A 391 11.19 38.24 22.30
CA GLY A 391 10.29 38.32 23.46
C GLY A 391 10.70 39.39 24.47
N PHE A 392 11.99 39.48 24.78
CA PHE A 392 12.54 40.51 25.66
C PHE A 392 12.41 41.92 25.04
N ALA A 393 12.68 42.07 23.74
CA ALA A 393 12.49 43.34 23.03
C ALA A 393 11.01 43.77 23.03
N PHE A 394 10.08 42.83 22.86
CA PHE A 394 8.65 43.11 22.94
C PHE A 394 8.22 43.52 24.36
N TYR A 395 8.76 42.87 25.39
CA TYR A 395 8.59 43.26 26.80
C TYR A 395 9.06 44.70 27.05
N LEU A 396 10.24 45.09 26.55
CA LEU A 396 10.74 46.47 26.67
C LEU A 396 9.84 47.48 25.93
N LEU A 397 9.39 47.12 24.74
CA LEU A 397 8.58 47.98 23.87
C LEU A 397 7.18 48.27 24.45
N LEU A 398 6.58 47.29 25.15
CA LEU A 398 5.32 47.49 25.86
C LEU A 398 5.44 48.41 27.09
N ASN A 399 6.64 48.56 27.64
CA ASN A 399 6.96 49.41 28.79
C ASN A 399 5.93 49.34 29.94
N ASN A 400 5.50 48.12 30.28
CA ASN A 400 4.55 47.84 31.36
C ASN A 400 3.18 48.53 31.26
N ARG A 401 2.74 48.90 30.05
CA ARG A 401 1.44 49.56 29.82
C ARG A 401 0.23 48.64 29.99
N LEU A 402 0.44 47.34 29.89
CA LEU A 402 -0.61 46.32 29.94
C LEU A 402 -0.47 45.46 31.19
N SER A 403 -1.61 45.04 31.74
CA SER A 403 -1.64 44.03 32.80
C SER A 403 -1.20 42.66 32.27
N LEU A 404 -0.88 41.75 33.18
CA LEU A 404 -0.66 40.35 32.82
C LEU A 404 -1.91 39.77 32.17
N SER A 405 -3.10 40.25 32.56
CA SER A 405 -4.33 39.72 31.99
C SER A 405 -4.47 40.09 30.51
N ASP A 406 -4.18 41.35 30.21
CA ASP A 406 -4.33 41.90 28.86
C ASP A 406 -3.36 41.26 27.88
N LEU A 407 -2.11 41.04 28.30
CA LEU A 407 -1.10 40.38 27.48
C LEU A 407 -1.51 38.95 27.09
N ALA A 408 -2.15 38.21 28.01
CA ALA A 408 -2.61 36.88 27.71
C ALA A 408 -3.81 36.91 26.75
N LEU A 409 -4.79 37.78 27.01
CA LEU A 409 -5.97 37.94 26.15
C LEU A 409 -5.57 38.30 24.71
N LEU A 410 -4.60 39.21 24.53
CA LEU A 410 -4.04 39.55 23.21
C LEU A 410 -3.57 38.29 22.46
N ALA A 411 -2.82 37.41 23.13
CA ALA A 411 -2.32 36.18 22.54
C ALA A 411 -3.42 35.13 22.30
N PHE A 412 -4.36 34.98 23.23
CA PHE A 412 -5.44 34.01 23.13
C PHE A 412 -6.42 34.36 21.99
N ILE A 413 -6.77 35.65 21.85
CA ILE A 413 -7.63 36.13 20.76
C ILE A 413 -6.98 35.90 19.39
N ALA A 414 -5.66 36.08 19.29
CA ALA A 414 -4.94 35.76 18.05
C ALA A 414 -5.00 34.26 17.74
N SER A 415 -4.81 33.40 18.76
CA SER A 415 -4.90 31.95 18.59
C SER A 415 -6.30 31.48 18.15
N LEU A 416 -7.35 32.19 18.57
CA LEU A 416 -8.74 31.92 18.17
C LEU A 416 -8.95 32.00 16.65
N GLN A 417 -8.18 32.83 15.93
CA GLN A 417 -8.30 32.95 14.47
C GLN A 417 -7.93 31.67 13.72
N PHE A 418 -7.21 30.73 14.35
CA PHE A 418 -6.88 29.43 13.76
C PHE A 418 -7.97 28.39 13.96
N LEU A 419 -8.92 28.61 14.89
CA LEU A 419 -9.95 27.64 15.23
C LEU A 419 -10.83 27.25 14.03
N PRO A 420 -11.30 28.17 13.16
CA PRO A 420 -12.08 27.79 11.98
C PRO A 420 -11.31 26.85 11.05
N GLY A 421 -10.01 27.10 10.86
CA GLY A 421 -9.13 26.27 10.04
C GLY A 421 -8.94 24.87 10.64
N ILE A 422 -8.67 24.78 11.94
CA ILE A 422 -8.53 23.49 12.65
C ILE A 422 -9.84 22.70 12.61
N PHE A 423 -10.99 23.36 12.79
CA PHE A 423 -12.29 22.71 12.73
C PHE A 423 -12.57 22.14 11.32
N ALA A 424 -12.22 22.89 10.27
CA ALA A 424 -12.41 22.47 8.89
C ALA A 424 -11.52 21.29 8.47
N VAL A 425 -10.39 21.05 9.15
CA VAL A 425 -9.54 19.87 8.88
C VAL A 425 -10.35 18.59 9.03
N ILE A 426 -11.14 18.46 10.10
CA ILE A 426 -11.90 17.24 10.39
C ILE A 426 -13.30 17.27 9.76
N HIS A 427 -14.01 18.39 9.90
CA HIS A 427 -15.45 18.43 9.65
C HIS A 427 -15.84 18.99 8.28
N TRP A 428 -14.92 19.62 7.54
CA TRP A 428 -15.27 20.31 6.31
C TRP A 428 -14.30 20.05 5.14
N PRO A 429 -14.53 18.97 4.37
CA PRO A 429 -13.70 18.61 3.22
C PRO A 429 -13.70 19.65 2.08
N ARG A 430 -14.79 20.42 1.94
CA ARG A 430 -14.94 21.43 0.88
C ARG A 430 -14.16 22.73 1.14
N GLY A 431 -13.66 22.96 2.36
CA GLY A 431 -12.83 24.13 2.67
C GLY A 431 -11.54 24.11 1.86
N ASN A 432 -11.15 25.25 1.27
CA ASN A 432 -9.98 25.35 0.40
C ASN A 432 -8.94 26.39 0.86
N ARG A 433 -7.76 26.36 0.25
CA ARG A 433 -6.57 27.13 0.66
C ARG A 433 -6.79 28.62 0.53
N ARG A 434 -7.51 29.06 -0.51
CA ARG A 434 -7.79 30.48 -0.77
C ARG A 434 -8.72 31.04 0.28
N GLY A 435 -9.75 30.27 0.64
CA GLY A 435 -10.62 30.64 1.75
C GLY A 435 -9.89 30.66 3.07
N PHE A 436 -9.12 29.62 3.40
CA PHE A 436 -8.40 29.57 4.67
C PHE A 436 -7.42 30.76 4.81
N ILE A 437 -6.59 30.99 3.78
CA ILE A 437 -5.62 32.10 3.78
C ILE A 437 -6.34 33.45 3.83
N GLY A 438 -7.39 33.65 3.03
CA GLY A 438 -8.15 34.90 3.00
C GLY A 438 -8.84 35.22 4.33
N GLY A 439 -9.47 34.22 4.94
CA GLY A 439 -10.10 34.33 6.27
C GLY A 439 -9.08 34.62 7.36
N LEU A 440 -8.00 33.83 7.42
CA LEU A 440 -6.95 34.01 8.42
C LEU A 440 -6.28 35.39 8.31
N LEU A 441 -5.93 35.82 7.10
CA LEU A 441 -5.33 37.14 6.85
C LEU A 441 -6.25 38.26 7.33
N ALA A 442 -7.53 38.23 6.95
CA ALA A 442 -8.46 39.29 7.33
C ALA A 442 -8.70 39.34 8.84
N GLY A 443 -8.92 38.18 9.49
CA GLY A 443 -9.08 38.10 10.94
C GLY A 443 -7.85 38.58 11.69
N MET A 444 -6.66 38.17 11.26
CA MET A 444 -5.40 38.58 11.86
C MET A 444 -5.08 40.06 11.64
N LEU A 445 -5.43 40.65 10.49
CA LEU A 445 -5.25 42.08 10.25
C LEU A 445 -6.17 42.93 11.12
N ILE A 446 -7.44 42.52 11.30
CA ILE A 446 -8.37 43.19 12.21
C ILE A 446 -7.88 43.08 13.67
N TRP A 447 -7.41 41.90 14.09
CA TRP A 447 -6.80 41.73 15.40
C TRP A 447 -5.54 42.60 15.59
N ALA A 448 -4.65 42.61 14.60
CA ALA A 448 -3.41 43.37 14.68
C ALA A 448 -3.68 44.88 14.74
N GLY A 449 -4.58 45.39 13.88
CA GLY A 449 -4.97 46.80 13.87
C GLY A 449 -5.82 47.22 15.07
N GLY A 450 -6.68 46.32 15.55
CA GLY A 450 -7.61 46.62 16.63
C GLY A 450 -7.03 46.46 18.04
N LEU A 451 -6.08 45.55 18.22
CA LEU A 451 -5.57 45.17 19.53
C LEU A 451 -4.05 45.27 19.64
N LEU A 452 -3.29 44.66 18.73
CA LEU A 452 -1.82 44.61 18.84
C LEU A 452 -1.15 45.97 18.65
N LEU A 453 -1.46 46.69 17.56
CA LEU A 453 -0.87 48.01 17.29
C LEU A 453 -1.28 49.05 18.34
N PRO A 454 -2.56 49.15 18.76
CA PRO A 454 -2.96 50.03 19.85
C PRO A 454 -2.22 49.73 21.16
N ALA A 455 -2.01 48.45 21.50
CA ALA A 455 -1.21 48.04 22.65
C ALA A 455 0.25 48.50 22.56
N VAL A 456 0.90 48.33 21.41
CA VAL A 456 2.30 48.72 21.16
C VAL A 456 2.48 50.23 21.19
N PHE A 457 1.63 50.97 20.50
CA PHE A 457 1.76 52.43 20.38
C PHE A 457 1.11 53.21 21.53
N GLY A 458 0.26 52.56 22.34
CA GLY A 458 -0.51 53.23 23.39
C GLY A 458 -1.66 54.08 22.84
N MET A 459 -2.28 53.65 21.74
CA MET A 459 -3.43 54.33 21.14
C MET A 459 -4.73 53.80 21.76
N SER A 460 -5.66 54.68 22.11
CA SER A 460 -7.02 54.32 22.59
C SER A 460 -8.10 54.43 21.50
N GLY A 461 -7.74 54.95 20.33
CA GLY A 461 -8.62 55.11 19.19
C GLY A 461 -7.93 55.81 18.03
N ILE A 462 -8.57 55.78 16.85
CA ILE A 462 -8.13 56.54 15.67
C ILE A 462 -9.17 57.64 15.41
N THR A 463 -8.70 58.86 15.25
CA THR A 463 -9.50 59.98 14.73
C THR A 463 -9.56 59.88 13.21
N LEU A 464 -10.77 59.85 12.65
CA LEU A 464 -10.96 59.86 11.20
C LEU A 464 -10.50 61.21 10.62
N PRO A 465 -9.61 61.24 9.62
CA PRO A 465 -9.12 62.49 9.06
C PRO A 465 -10.27 63.32 8.48
N GLY A 466 -10.47 64.54 9.00
CA GLY A 466 -11.53 65.45 8.58
C GLY A 466 -12.87 65.34 9.33
N THR A 467 -12.95 64.50 10.37
CA THR A 467 -14.14 64.41 11.26
C THR A 467 -13.72 64.29 12.73
N ASP A 468 -14.55 64.76 13.67
CA ASP A 468 -14.33 64.58 15.12
C ASP A 468 -14.73 63.17 15.63
N ILE A 469 -14.95 62.20 14.74
CA ILE A 469 -15.35 60.84 15.11
C ILE A 469 -14.10 60.05 15.53
N GLN A 470 -14.06 59.65 16.81
CA GLN A 470 -13.07 58.72 17.35
C GLN A 470 -13.61 57.29 17.29
N ILE A 471 -12.93 56.42 16.53
CA ILE A 471 -13.18 54.99 16.59
C ILE A 471 -12.40 54.43 17.78
N PRO A 472 -13.06 53.89 18.83
CA PRO A 472 -12.36 53.30 19.96
C PRO A 472 -11.55 52.08 19.50
N LEU A 473 -10.36 51.88 20.07
CA LEU A 473 -9.48 50.74 19.81
C LEU A 473 -8.80 50.28 21.11
N GLY A 474 -8.23 49.07 21.07
CA GLY A 474 -7.49 48.51 22.19
C GLY A 474 -8.34 47.66 23.13
N MET A 475 -7.79 47.39 24.31
CA MET A 475 -8.32 46.39 25.25
C MET A 475 -9.70 46.76 25.83
N THR A 476 -10.13 48.01 25.76
CA THR A 476 -11.45 48.43 26.27
C THR A 476 -12.62 47.85 25.49
N ILE A 477 -12.44 47.59 24.20
CA ILE A 477 -13.46 47.03 23.29
C ILE A 477 -13.05 45.67 22.71
N TRP A 478 -12.22 44.92 23.45
CA TRP A 478 -11.61 43.68 22.96
C TRP A 478 -12.64 42.65 22.51
N THR A 479 -13.80 42.56 23.17
CA THR A 479 -14.86 41.60 22.83
C THR A 479 -15.43 41.86 21.42
N GLN A 480 -15.67 43.13 21.09
CA GLN A 480 -16.22 43.57 19.80
C GLN A 480 -15.22 43.36 18.66
N ILE A 481 -13.93 43.67 18.91
CA ILE A 481 -12.88 43.40 17.93
C ILE A 481 -12.70 41.90 17.72
N THR A 482 -12.80 41.10 18.78
CA THR A 482 -12.70 39.64 18.71
C THR A 482 -13.83 39.03 17.91
N THR A 483 -15.07 39.43 18.16
CA THR A 483 -16.23 38.93 17.42
C THR A 483 -16.19 39.37 15.96
N LEU A 484 -15.80 40.63 15.68
CA LEU A 484 -15.65 41.13 14.32
C LEU A 484 -14.55 40.40 13.55
N SER A 485 -13.36 40.27 14.12
CA SER A 485 -12.22 39.58 13.48
C SER A 485 -12.56 38.12 13.18
N LEU A 486 -13.17 37.41 14.13
CA LEU A 486 -13.58 36.02 13.93
C LEU A 486 -14.71 35.90 12.89
N ALA A 487 -15.72 36.78 12.94
CA ALA A 487 -16.82 36.76 11.98
C ALA A 487 -16.33 36.99 10.54
N VAL A 488 -15.45 37.99 10.34
CA VAL A 488 -14.85 38.25 9.03
C VAL A 488 -13.99 37.08 8.57
N ASN A 489 -13.20 36.48 9.47
CA ASN A 489 -12.41 35.28 9.18
C ASN A 489 -13.28 34.13 8.70
N VAL A 490 -14.33 33.78 9.46
CA VAL A 490 -15.26 32.69 9.11
C VAL A 490 -16.02 33.00 7.81
N LEU A 491 -16.54 34.21 7.64
CA LEU A 491 -17.31 34.59 6.44
C LEU A 491 -16.44 34.55 5.17
N LEU A 492 -15.22 35.07 5.23
CA LEU A 492 -14.30 35.01 4.09
C LEU A 492 -13.80 33.60 3.85
N PHE A 493 -13.52 32.83 4.91
CA PHE A 493 -13.15 31.43 4.76
C PHE A 493 -14.26 30.63 4.08
N ILE A 494 -15.51 30.82 4.50
CA ILE A 494 -16.66 30.14 3.90
C ILE A 494 -16.89 30.63 2.47
N GLY A 495 -17.02 31.93 2.27
CA GLY A 495 -17.35 32.53 0.98
C GLY A 495 -16.31 32.17 -0.09
N LEU A 496 -15.04 32.44 0.16
CA LEU A 496 -13.98 32.13 -0.80
C LEU A 496 -13.84 30.63 -1.04
N SER A 497 -14.04 29.77 -0.04
CA SER A 497 -13.97 28.32 -0.24
C SER A 497 -15.11 27.78 -1.10
N VAL A 498 -16.31 28.37 -0.99
CA VAL A 498 -17.48 27.97 -1.78
C VAL A 498 -17.38 28.47 -3.22
N PHE A 499 -16.87 29.69 -3.43
CA PHE A 499 -16.79 30.31 -4.76
C PHE A 499 -15.54 29.94 -5.56
N THR A 500 -14.50 29.37 -4.94
CA THR A 500 -13.27 28.97 -5.65
C THR A 500 -13.12 27.46 -5.73
N ARG A 501 -12.55 26.95 -6.83
CA ARG A 501 -12.32 25.51 -7.04
C ARG A 501 -11.12 25.02 -6.23
N SER A 502 -11.25 23.89 -5.56
CA SER A 502 -10.13 23.17 -4.91
C SER A 502 -9.33 22.36 -5.94
N SER A 503 -8.02 22.23 -5.71
CA SER A 503 -7.17 21.38 -6.56
C SER A 503 -7.37 19.89 -6.25
N SER A 504 -6.97 19.01 -7.16
CA SER A 504 -7.01 17.56 -6.97
C SER A 504 -6.20 17.10 -5.74
N LEU A 505 -4.99 17.66 -5.56
CA LEU A 505 -4.12 17.40 -4.40
C LEU A 505 -4.76 17.87 -3.08
N GLU A 506 -5.46 19.00 -3.11
CA GLU A 506 -6.15 19.54 -1.94
C GLU A 506 -7.39 18.71 -1.56
N GLN A 507 -8.15 18.23 -2.55
CA GLN A 507 -9.25 17.29 -2.32
C GLN A 507 -8.73 15.97 -1.76
N TYR A 508 -7.62 15.46 -2.30
CA TYR A 508 -6.97 14.27 -1.77
C TYR A 508 -6.56 14.44 -0.30
N ALA A 509 -5.91 15.57 0.04
CA ALA A 509 -5.57 15.88 1.42
C ALA A 509 -6.81 16.04 2.32
N ALA A 510 -7.90 16.61 1.81
CA ALA A 510 -9.18 16.70 2.51
C ALA A 510 -9.73 15.32 2.88
N ASP A 511 -9.74 14.40 1.93
CA ASP A 511 -10.24 13.04 2.10
C ASP A 511 -9.38 12.22 3.07
N LEU A 512 -8.06 12.50 3.14
CA LEU A 512 -7.19 11.89 4.16
C LEU A 512 -7.50 12.40 5.58
N CYS A 513 -8.04 13.61 5.72
CA CYS A 513 -8.34 14.23 7.01
C CYS A 513 -9.73 13.90 7.56
N SER A 514 -10.71 13.58 6.72
CA SER A 514 -12.11 13.34 7.10
C SER A 514 -12.38 11.98 7.78
N ASP A 515 -11.33 11.23 8.14
CA ASP A 515 -11.36 9.88 8.74
C ASP A 515 -12.29 8.89 7.99
N ASP A 516 -12.61 9.19 6.72
CA ASP A 516 -13.23 8.26 5.80
C ASP A 516 -12.13 7.27 5.42
N THR A 517 -12.01 6.21 6.22
CA THR A 517 -10.96 5.18 6.15
C THR A 517 -10.83 4.49 4.79
N LEU A 518 -11.73 4.81 3.86
CA LEU A 518 -11.72 4.47 2.43
C LEU A 518 -11.14 5.58 1.53
N SER A 519 -10.33 6.50 2.08
CA SER A 519 -9.70 7.59 1.33
C SER A 519 -9.01 7.02 0.08
N GLN A 520 -9.52 7.45 -1.07
CA GLN A 520 -9.34 6.83 -2.37
C GLN A 520 -7.86 6.81 -2.73
N ALA A 521 -7.30 5.61 -2.91
CA ALA A 521 -5.98 5.45 -3.47
C ALA A 521 -6.05 5.85 -4.94
N LEU A 522 -5.77 7.11 -5.27
CA LEU A 522 -5.77 7.55 -6.66
C LEU A 522 -4.53 6.96 -7.37
N ARG A 523 -4.74 6.31 -8.51
CA ARG A 523 -3.72 5.86 -9.46
C ARG A 523 -3.19 7.09 -10.17
N LEU A 524 -2.15 7.67 -9.59
CA LEU A 524 -1.42 8.76 -10.20
C LEU A 524 -0.10 8.19 -10.76
N GLU A 525 0.07 8.24 -12.07
CA GLU A 525 1.32 7.83 -12.73
C GLU A 525 2.45 8.77 -12.30
N LEU A 526 3.64 8.22 -12.07
CA LEU A 526 4.84 9.00 -11.80
C LEU A 526 5.52 9.38 -13.12
N ASP A 527 6.14 10.55 -13.14
CA ASP A 527 7.04 10.97 -14.20
C ASP A 527 8.43 10.29 -14.11
N VAL A 528 8.47 9.00 -13.74
CA VAL A 528 9.70 8.24 -13.50
C VAL A 528 9.51 6.80 -13.95
N GLU A 529 10.49 6.25 -14.66
CA GLU A 529 10.39 4.93 -15.30
C GLU A 529 11.23 3.85 -14.62
N SER A 530 12.19 4.21 -13.75
CA SER A 530 13.03 3.26 -13.04
C SER A 530 13.46 3.71 -11.64
N ALA A 531 13.86 2.75 -10.80
CA ALA A 531 14.47 3.04 -9.49
C ALA A 531 15.82 3.78 -9.60
N ALA A 532 16.55 3.64 -10.72
CA ALA A 532 17.79 4.37 -10.98
C ALA A 532 17.54 5.88 -11.14
N ASP A 533 16.44 6.27 -11.79
CA ASP A 533 16.05 7.67 -11.97
C ASP A 533 15.78 8.36 -10.62
N PHE A 534 15.32 7.62 -9.61
CA PHE A 534 15.17 8.16 -8.25
C PHE A 534 16.49 8.65 -7.68
N ARG A 535 17.59 7.92 -7.90
CA ARG A 535 18.93 8.32 -7.41
C ARG A 535 19.38 9.61 -8.07
N VAL A 536 19.25 9.68 -9.40
CA VAL A 536 19.68 10.84 -10.19
C VAL A 536 18.91 12.09 -9.78
N ARG A 537 17.58 12.03 -9.71
CA ARG A 537 16.77 13.20 -9.36
C ARG A 537 16.90 13.58 -7.88
N LEU A 538 17.03 12.62 -6.94
CA LEU A 538 17.23 12.95 -5.51
C LEU A 538 18.63 13.54 -5.23
N ALA A 539 19.65 13.19 -6.02
CA ALA A 539 21.00 13.71 -5.83
C ALA A 539 21.05 15.24 -5.96
N GLU A 540 20.17 15.85 -6.75
CA GLU A 540 20.07 17.31 -6.91
C GLU A 540 19.69 18.04 -5.61
N SER A 541 18.96 17.37 -4.70
CA SER A 541 18.47 17.99 -3.46
C SER A 541 19.14 17.48 -2.18
N LEU A 542 19.64 16.24 -2.16
CA LEU A 542 20.21 15.60 -0.97
C LEU A 542 21.72 15.34 -1.08
N GLY A 543 22.32 15.51 -2.26
CA GLY A 543 23.67 15.05 -2.57
C GLY A 543 23.70 13.58 -3.01
N ALA A 544 24.73 13.22 -3.78
CA ALA A 544 24.81 11.91 -4.42
C ALA A 544 25.00 10.76 -3.42
N ALA A 545 25.76 10.97 -2.34
CA ALA A 545 25.97 9.96 -1.32
C ALA A 545 24.68 9.67 -0.52
N THR A 546 24.00 10.73 -0.07
CA THR A 546 22.76 10.63 0.71
C THR A 546 21.61 10.05 -0.11
N ALA A 547 21.45 10.49 -1.37
CA ALA A 547 20.43 9.97 -2.27
C ALA A 547 20.61 8.46 -2.51
N ASN A 548 21.84 8.02 -2.78
CA ASN A 548 22.15 6.61 -2.95
C ASN A 548 21.88 5.79 -1.68
N LEU A 549 22.23 6.31 -0.50
CA LEU A 549 21.99 5.62 0.77
C LEU A 549 20.50 5.45 1.03
N GLU A 550 19.70 6.50 0.89
CA GLU A 550 18.26 6.45 1.18
C GLU A 550 17.47 5.64 0.15
N VAL A 551 17.82 5.69 -1.15
CA VAL A 551 17.22 4.84 -2.19
C VAL A 551 17.56 3.36 -1.95
N ASN A 552 18.83 3.04 -1.68
CA ASN A 552 19.23 1.67 -1.32
C ASN A 552 18.49 1.16 -0.09
N ARG A 553 18.34 2.01 0.92
CA ARG A 553 17.61 1.69 2.15
C ARG A 553 16.14 1.42 1.88
N ALA A 554 15.50 2.23 1.05
CA ALA A 554 14.09 2.06 0.69
C ALA A 554 13.86 0.79 -0.16
N LEU A 555 14.74 0.52 -1.14
CA LEU A 555 14.71 -0.71 -1.95
C LEU A 555 14.85 -1.96 -1.09
N ARG A 556 15.82 -1.98 -0.16
CA ARG A 556 15.98 -3.10 0.80
C ARG A 556 14.76 -3.28 1.70
N GLN A 557 14.15 -2.19 2.16
CA GLN A 557 12.97 -2.25 3.02
C GLN A 557 11.70 -2.71 2.29
N LEU A 558 11.64 -2.52 0.96
CA LEU A 558 10.55 -2.97 0.10
C LEU A 558 10.85 -4.31 -0.57
N ASN A 559 12.05 -4.86 -0.40
CA ASN A 559 12.55 -6.05 -1.08
C ASN A 559 12.46 -5.95 -2.62
N LEU A 560 12.80 -4.77 -3.16
CA LEU A 560 12.77 -4.47 -4.60
C LEU A 560 14.20 -4.46 -5.18
N PRO A 561 14.40 -4.96 -6.41
CA PRO A 561 15.67 -4.89 -7.11
C PRO A 561 15.98 -3.47 -7.61
N ASP A 562 17.26 -3.16 -7.84
CA ASP A 562 17.70 -1.82 -8.29
C ASP A 562 17.27 -1.51 -9.74
N SER A 563 16.92 -2.55 -10.51
CA SER A 563 16.40 -2.45 -11.88
C SER A 563 14.87 -2.40 -11.95
N GLU A 564 14.18 -2.15 -10.83
CA GLU A 564 12.72 -2.10 -10.77
C GLU A 564 12.14 -1.00 -11.69
N ARG A 565 11.13 -1.37 -12.49
CA ARG A 565 10.46 -0.50 -13.47
C ARG A 565 8.94 -0.51 -13.34
N ARG A 566 8.37 -1.39 -12.50
CA ARG A 566 6.92 -1.52 -12.37
C ARG A 566 6.33 -0.23 -11.77
N PRO A 567 5.36 0.43 -12.42
CA PRO A 567 4.76 1.68 -11.94
C PRO A 567 4.24 1.60 -10.51
N TYR A 568 3.68 0.45 -10.11
CA TYR A 568 3.25 0.21 -8.73
C TYR A 568 4.41 0.18 -7.72
N ALA A 569 5.49 -0.53 -8.05
CA ALA A 569 6.68 -0.63 -7.19
C ALA A 569 7.39 0.72 -7.05
N LEU A 570 7.44 1.52 -8.13
CA LEU A 570 7.96 2.89 -8.10
C LEU A 570 7.11 3.83 -7.22
N ARG A 571 5.78 3.68 -7.22
CA ARG A 571 4.88 4.38 -6.29
C ARG A 571 5.14 3.99 -4.84
N GLN A 572 5.36 2.70 -4.55
CA GLN A 572 5.74 2.26 -3.21
C GLN A 572 7.11 2.81 -2.79
N LEU A 573 8.08 2.79 -3.70
CA LEU A 573 9.42 3.33 -3.48
C LEU A 573 9.37 4.82 -3.14
N ARG A 574 8.61 5.62 -3.92
CA ARG A 574 8.35 7.03 -3.63
C ARG A 574 7.78 7.25 -2.24
N ASN A 575 6.70 6.54 -1.89
CA ASN A 575 6.06 6.66 -0.58
C ASN A 575 7.00 6.28 0.56
N LYS A 576 7.85 5.27 0.34
CA LYS A 576 8.82 4.81 1.32
C LYS A 576 9.96 5.81 1.50
N LEU A 577 10.45 6.39 0.41
CA LEU A 577 11.43 7.47 0.42
C LEU A 577 10.88 8.70 1.13
N GLU A 578 9.64 9.11 0.84
CA GLU A 578 8.98 10.19 1.56
C GLU A 578 8.93 9.90 3.06
N ALA A 579 8.57 8.68 3.47
CA ALA A 579 8.53 8.30 4.89
C ALA A 579 9.92 8.30 5.55
N ASN A 580 10.96 7.83 4.87
CA ASN A 580 12.32 7.82 5.38
C ASN A 580 12.88 9.24 5.52
N LEU A 581 12.71 10.07 4.48
CA LEU A 581 13.11 11.48 4.49
C LEU A 581 12.30 12.29 5.51
N SER A 582 11.02 11.96 5.73
CA SER A 582 10.17 12.62 6.74
C SER A 582 10.76 12.50 8.14
N GLY A 583 11.39 11.37 8.44
CA GLY A 583 12.06 11.16 9.73
C GLY A 583 13.29 12.05 9.94
N LEU A 584 13.92 12.51 8.86
CA LEU A 584 15.15 13.30 8.86
C LEU A 584 14.88 14.80 8.75
N LEU A 585 13.99 15.18 7.83
CA LEU A 585 13.78 16.56 7.38
C LEU A 585 12.40 17.13 7.80
N GLY A 586 11.55 16.30 8.41
CA GLY A 586 10.14 16.60 8.65
C GLY A 586 9.28 16.27 7.42
N ARG A 587 8.04 15.83 7.66
CA ARG A 587 7.18 15.29 6.59
C ARG A 587 6.84 16.30 5.50
N VAL A 588 6.68 17.58 5.84
CA VAL A 588 6.40 18.63 4.87
C VAL A 588 7.55 18.82 3.88
N LEU A 589 8.80 18.82 4.38
CA LEU A 589 9.98 18.99 3.53
C LEU A 589 10.26 17.74 2.70
N ALA A 590 10.08 16.56 3.30
CA ALA A 590 10.19 15.29 2.59
C ALA A 590 9.15 15.18 1.47
N GLY A 591 7.88 15.50 1.76
CA GLY A 591 6.81 15.60 0.78
C GLY A 591 7.18 16.58 -0.34
N GLN A 592 7.69 17.78 -0.01
CA GLN A 592 8.11 18.75 -1.01
C GLN A 592 9.26 18.28 -1.90
N ILE A 593 10.29 17.63 -1.35
CA ILE A 593 11.40 17.08 -2.13
C ILE A 593 10.87 15.99 -3.07
N ILE A 594 10.00 15.12 -2.55
CA ILE A 594 9.42 14.02 -3.31
C ILE A 594 8.47 14.53 -4.40
N ASP A 595 7.56 15.45 -4.10
CA ASP A 595 6.62 16.04 -5.05
C ASP A 595 7.34 16.83 -6.15
N ARG A 596 8.45 17.51 -5.82
CA ARG A 596 9.23 18.28 -6.79
C ARG A 596 10.00 17.40 -7.79
N HIS A 597 10.64 16.33 -7.32
CA HIS A 597 11.47 15.48 -8.18
C HIS A 597 10.69 14.33 -8.81
N PHE A 598 9.61 13.91 -8.15
CA PHE A 598 8.72 12.82 -8.55
C PHE A 598 7.26 13.29 -8.55
N PRO A 599 6.93 14.30 -9.38
CA PRO A 599 5.55 14.73 -9.54
C PRO A 599 4.72 13.61 -10.17
N PHE A 600 3.44 13.62 -9.84
CA PHE A 600 2.47 12.83 -10.57
C PHE A 600 2.19 13.50 -11.92
N LYS A 601 1.98 12.72 -12.98
CA LYS A 601 1.58 13.26 -14.28
C LYS A 601 0.19 13.90 -14.15
N ASP A 602 0.04 15.15 -14.58
CA ASP A 602 -1.27 15.83 -14.68
C ASP A 602 -2.08 15.17 -15.80
N SER A 603 -2.94 14.21 -15.45
CA SER A 603 -3.94 13.71 -16.38
C SER A 603 -5.19 14.59 -16.29
N ASP A 604 -5.63 15.16 -17.42
CA ASP A 604 -6.98 15.75 -17.60
C ASP A 604 -8.13 14.73 -17.39
N GLN A 605 -7.78 13.49 -17.05
CA GLN A 605 -8.69 12.39 -16.77
C GLN A 605 -8.90 12.24 -15.25
N PRO A 606 -10.13 11.93 -14.79
CA PRO A 606 -10.39 11.66 -13.37
C PRO A 606 -9.51 10.49 -12.90
N ALA A 607 -8.66 10.77 -11.91
CA ALA A 607 -7.73 9.78 -11.38
C ALA A 607 -8.46 8.51 -10.91
N ASN A 608 -8.01 7.35 -11.42
CA ASN A 608 -8.67 6.06 -11.23
C ASN A 608 -8.33 5.46 -9.86
N LYS A 609 -9.23 4.66 -9.25
CA LYS A 609 -8.99 4.06 -7.93
C LYS A 609 -8.05 2.85 -8.01
N ASP A 610 -7.05 2.78 -7.13
CA ASP A 610 -6.14 1.65 -6.97
C ASP A 610 -6.79 0.55 -6.11
N ILE A 611 -7.51 -0.33 -6.79
CA ILE A 611 -8.22 -1.47 -6.19
C ILE A 611 -7.25 -2.36 -5.38
N HIS A 612 -6.03 -2.58 -5.86
CA HIS A 612 -5.03 -3.42 -5.17
C HIS A 612 -4.54 -2.79 -3.86
N LEU A 613 -4.37 -1.46 -3.81
CA LEU A 613 -4.00 -0.77 -2.57
C LEU A 613 -5.15 -0.78 -1.54
N ILE A 614 -6.39 -0.59 -1.99
CA ILE A 614 -7.59 -0.69 -1.15
C ILE A 614 -7.72 -2.13 -0.61
N GLU A 615 -7.48 -3.12 -1.46
CA GLU A 615 -7.57 -4.53 -1.12
C GLU A 615 -6.50 -4.98 -0.12
N THR A 616 -5.25 -4.58 -0.33
CA THR A 616 -4.15 -4.83 0.61
C THR A 616 -4.44 -4.21 1.97
N ARG A 617 -5.01 -2.99 2.01
CA ARG A 617 -5.41 -2.34 3.27
C ARG A 617 -6.58 -3.05 3.95
N LEU A 618 -7.61 -3.45 3.21
CA LEU A 618 -8.73 -4.22 3.77
C LEU A 618 -8.29 -5.58 4.31
N SER A 619 -7.33 -6.26 3.66
CA SER A 619 -6.77 -7.53 4.15
C SER A 619 -6.06 -7.38 5.51
N ARG A 620 -5.44 -6.22 5.80
CA ARG A 620 -4.82 -5.93 7.11
C ARG A 620 -5.84 -5.67 8.21
N TYR A 621 -7.05 -5.24 7.88
CA TYR A 621 -8.13 -4.98 8.84
C TYR A 621 -9.02 -6.20 9.12
N LYS A 622 -8.61 -7.41 8.69
CA LYS A 622 -9.34 -8.69 8.85
C LYS A 622 -9.90 -8.90 10.28
N ASN A 623 -9.19 -8.42 11.30
CA ASN A 623 -9.56 -8.62 12.71
C ASN A 623 -10.33 -7.46 13.36
N GLN A 624 -10.61 -6.37 12.63
CA GLN A 624 -11.32 -5.18 13.15
C GLN A 624 -12.68 -4.93 12.49
N LEU A 625 -12.97 -5.62 11.38
CA LEU A 625 -14.28 -5.55 10.71
C LEU A 625 -15.28 -6.43 11.47
N THR A 626 -16.42 -5.86 11.87
CA THR A 626 -17.52 -6.57 12.54
C THR A 626 -18.83 -6.43 11.76
N GLY A 627 -19.73 -7.41 11.88
CA GLY A 627 -21.02 -7.43 11.20
C GLY A 627 -20.92 -7.57 9.67
N LEU A 628 -21.78 -6.87 8.93
CA LEU A 628 -21.90 -6.92 7.47
C LEU A 628 -20.58 -6.67 6.72
N ALA A 629 -19.69 -5.84 7.27
CA ALA A 629 -18.40 -5.54 6.64
C ALA A 629 -17.46 -6.76 6.60
N ALA A 630 -17.56 -7.66 7.60
CA ALA A 630 -16.81 -8.90 7.63
C ALA A 630 -17.35 -9.92 6.61
N GLU A 631 -18.68 -10.06 6.50
CA GLU A 631 -19.32 -10.92 5.50
C GLU A 631 -19.00 -10.49 4.07
N LEU A 632 -19.05 -9.18 3.80
CA LEU A 632 -18.76 -8.64 2.48
C LEU A 632 -17.29 -8.84 2.09
N ASN A 633 -16.37 -8.77 3.07
CA ASN A 633 -14.96 -9.11 2.85
C ASN A 633 -14.75 -10.61 2.62
N ASN A 634 -15.46 -11.48 3.34
CA ASN A 634 -15.41 -12.94 3.13
C ASN A 634 -15.93 -13.33 1.74
N LEU A 635 -17.08 -12.78 1.33
CA LEU A 635 -17.62 -13.00 -0.01
C LEU A 635 -16.65 -12.55 -1.10
N ARG A 636 -16.00 -11.39 -0.90
CA ARG A 636 -14.98 -10.90 -1.82
C ARG A 636 -13.76 -11.82 -1.91
N LEU A 637 -13.24 -12.29 -0.76
CA LEU A 637 -12.11 -13.23 -0.73
C LEU A 637 -12.46 -14.55 -1.42
N TYR A 638 -13.68 -15.06 -1.19
CA TYR A 638 -14.19 -16.23 -1.87
C TYR A 638 -14.22 -16.03 -3.39
N HIS A 639 -14.77 -14.91 -3.89
CA HIS A 639 -14.75 -14.61 -5.33
C HIS A 639 -13.33 -14.50 -5.90
N ARG A 640 -12.39 -13.92 -5.15
CA ARG A 640 -10.99 -13.83 -5.60
C ARG A 640 -10.34 -15.20 -5.68
N GLN A 641 -10.49 -16.02 -4.64
CA GLN A 641 -9.96 -17.37 -4.60
C GLN A 641 -10.53 -18.19 -5.76
N MET A 642 -11.83 -18.07 -6.02
CA MET A 642 -12.45 -18.69 -7.18
C MET A 642 -11.79 -18.28 -8.50
N LEU A 643 -11.43 -16.99 -8.68
CA LEU A 643 -10.75 -16.50 -9.89
C LEU A 643 -9.28 -16.96 -10.00
N GLU A 644 -8.57 -17.04 -8.87
CA GLU A 644 -7.19 -17.52 -8.82
C GLU A 644 -7.10 -19.04 -9.10
N GLU A 645 -8.07 -19.82 -8.61
CA GLU A 645 -8.19 -21.27 -8.79
C GLU A 645 -8.95 -21.69 -10.07
N LEU A 646 -9.35 -20.74 -10.93
CA LEU A 646 -10.00 -21.07 -12.20
C LEU A 646 -9.08 -21.96 -13.05
N PRO A 647 -9.56 -23.10 -13.58
CA PRO A 647 -8.78 -24.01 -14.43
C PRO A 647 -8.59 -23.47 -15.87
N LEU A 648 -8.89 -22.20 -16.11
CA LEU A 648 -8.74 -21.49 -17.38
C LEU A 648 -7.77 -20.34 -17.18
N ALA A 649 -6.80 -20.20 -18.07
CA ALA A 649 -5.81 -19.14 -17.99
C ALA A 649 -6.51 -17.78 -18.20
N ALA A 650 -6.44 -16.90 -17.20
CA ALA A 650 -7.18 -15.65 -17.19
C ALA A 650 -6.27 -14.48 -16.81
N CYS A 651 -6.38 -13.40 -17.58
CA CYS A 651 -5.71 -12.13 -17.33
C CYS A 651 -6.72 -10.99 -17.43
N SER A 652 -6.64 -10.01 -16.53
CA SER A 652 -7.44 -8.78 -16.64
C SER A 652 -6.55 -7.55 -16.76
N LEU A 653 -6.97 -6.60 -17.58
CA LEU A 653 -6.24 -5.36 -17.86
C LEU A 653 -7.04 -4.14 -17.42
N GLY A 654 -6.33 -3.16 -16.87
CA GLY A 654 -6.83 -1.81 -16.65
C GLY A 654 -6.99 -1.03 -17.96
N ARG A 655 -7.58 0.18 -17.87
CA ARG A 655 -7.72 1.10 -19.03
C ARG A 655 -6.38 1.57 -19.61
N ASP A 656 -5.35 1.55 -18.78
CA ASP A 656 -3.96 1.91 -19.02
C ASP A 656 -3.11 0.75 -19.57
N GLY A 657 -3.72 -0.43 -19.78
CA GLY A 657 -3.03 -1.63 -20.24
C GLY A 657 -2.21 -2.34 -19.15
N GLU A 658 -2.33 -1.91 -17.88
CA GLU A 658 -1.70 -2.61 -16.75
C GLU A 658 -2.42 -3.92 -16.42
N ILE A 659 -1.63 -4.96 -16.14
CA ILE A 659 -2.12 -6.28 -15.76
C ILE A 659 -2.59 -6.25 -14.30
N LEU A 660 -3.88 -6.50 -14.08
CA LEU A 660 -4.52 -6.45 -12.76
C LEU A 660 -4.70 -7.82 -12.13
N LEU A 661 -4.86 -8.86 -12.95
CA LEU A 661 -5.05 -10.24 -12.52
C LEU A 661 -4.24 -11.16 -13.42
N TRP A 662 -3.57 -12.13 -12.80
CA TRP A 662 -2.84 -13.21 -13.44
C TRP A 662 -3.05 -14.46 -12.57
N ASN A 663 -3.94 -15.36 -12.99
CA ASN A 663 -4.33 -16.51 -12.18
C ASN A 663 -3.35 -17.68 -12.29
N TYR A 664 -3.54 -18.74 -11.49
CA TYR A 664 -2.62 -19.88 -11.47
C TYR A 664 -2.52 -20.58 -12.82
N ALA A 665 -3.66 -20.80 -13.50
CA ALA A 665 -3.67 -21.38 -14.84
C ALA A 665 -2.88 -20.52 -15.85
N MET A 666 -2.91 -19.18 -15.75
CA MET A 666 -2.09 -18.30 -16.59
C MET A 666 -0.59 -18.44 -16.26
N GLN A 667 -0.24 -18.59 -14.98
CA GLN A 667 1.13 -18.82 -14.56
C GLN A 667 1.66 -20.18 -15.06
N ASP A 668 0.86 -21.23 -14.98
CA ASP A 668 1.25 -22.57 -15.44
C ASP A 668 1.40 -22.62 -16.96
N LEU A 669 0.48 -21.99 -17.70
CA LEU A 669 0.55 -21.90 -19.17
C LEU A 669 1.74 -21.08 -19.66
N THR A 670 2.03 -19.95 -19.02
CA THR A 670 3.07 -19.02 -19.49
C THR A 670 4.45 -19.25 -18.88
N GLY A 671 4.53 -19.95 -17.75
CA GLY A 671 5.74 -20.07 -16.93
C GLY A 671 6.11 -18.78 -16.18
N ILE A 672 5.27 -17.74 -16.20
CA ILE A 672 5.56 -16.44 -15.59
C ILE A 672 4.77 -16.29 -14.29
N ALA A 673 5.49 -16.06 -13.19
CA ALA A 673 4.88 -15.89 -11.88
C ALA A 673 4.02 -14.62 -11.81
N ALA A 674 2.84 -14.73 -11.19
CA ALA A 674 1.91 -13.60 -11.05
C ALA A 674 2.57 -12.37 -10.37
N GLY A 675 3.46 -12.62 -9.40
CA GLY A 675 4.18 -11.58 -8.66
C GLY A 675 5.13 -10.73 -9.52
N ASP A 676 5.57 -11.22 -10.67
CA ASP A 676 6.48 -10.50 -11.57
C ASP A 676 5.74 -9.62 -12.58
N VAL A 677 4.49 -9.99 -12.88
CA VAL A 677 3.71 -9.44 -14.00
C VAL A 677 2.60 -8.49 -13.53
N ILE A 678 1.99 -8.74 -12.38
CA ILE A 678 0.91 -7.89 -11.87
C ILE A 678 1.42 -6.45 -11.65
N GLY A 679 0.71 -5.48 -12.23
CA GLY A 679 1.08 -4.05 -12.24
C GLY A 679 2.10 -3.67 -13.32
N SER A 680 2.50 -4.59 -14.19
CA SER A 680 3.24 -4.29 -15.43
C SER A 680 2.28 -4.12 -16.62
N LYS A 681 2.75 -3.53 -17.72
CA LYS A 681 2.01 -3.47 -19.00
C LYS A 681 2.32 -4.69 -19.85
N LEU A 682 1.39 -5.08 -20.73
CA LEU A 682 1.56 -6.19 -21.68
C LEU A 682 2.86 -6.10 -22.50
N GLU A 683 3.30 -4.88 -22.82
CA GLU A 683 4.51 -4.61 -23.60
C GLU A 683 5.82 -5.07 -22.94
N TYR A 684 5.82 -5.26 -21.61
CA TYR A 684 6.99 -5.69 -20.84
C TYR A 684 7.05 -7.20 -20.63
N LEU A 685 6.10 -7.96 -21.19
CA LEU A 685 6.13 -9.42 -21.17
C LEU A 685 7.26 -9.98 -22.05
N VAL A 686 7.63 -11.22 -21.78
CA VAL A 686 8.61 -11.97 -22.58
C VAL A 686 7.91 -12.56 -23.81
N GLU A 687 8.62 -12.71 -24.93
CA GLU A 687 8.10 -13.44 -26.09
C GLU A 687 7.91 -14.93 -25.77
N PRO A 688 6.90 -15.61 -26.36
CA PRO A 688 5.97 -15.14 -27.40
C PRO A 688 4.72 -14.42 -26.86
N TRP A 689 4.56 -14.31 -25.54
CA TRP A 689 3.35 -13.81 -24.89
C TRP A 689 3.11 -12.32 -25.11
N ARG A 690 4.20 -11.53 -25.18
CA ARG A 690 4.14 -10.11 -25.50
C ARG A 690 3.40 -9.86 -26.81
N THR A 691 3.87 -10.48 -27.91
CA THR A 691 3.29 -10.24 -29.24
C THR A 691 1.84 -10.74 -29.29
N LEU A 692 1.60 -11.97 -28.84
CA LEU A 692 0.29 -12.60 -28.89
C LEU A 692 -0.79 -11.84 -28.09
N LEU A 693 -0.50 -11.47 -26.84
CA LEU A 693 -1.49 -10.82 -25.98
C LEU A 693 -1.71 -9.36 -26.35
N THR A 694 -0.67 -8.64 -26.78
CA THR A 694 -0.78 -7.24 -27.20
C THR A 694 -1.60 -7.14 -28.49
N GLU A 695 -1.28 -7.94 -29.51
CA GLU A 695 -2.05 -7.98 -30.76
C GLU A 695 -3.50 -8.40 -30.53
N PHE A 696 -3.75 -9.37 -29.66
CA PHE A 696 -5.11 -9.82 -29.36
C PHE A 696 -5.91 -8.80 -28.54
N ALA A 697 -5.27 -8.10 -27.60
CA ALA A 697 -5.92 -7.03 -26.83
C ALA A 697 -6.38 -5.87 -27.72
N ASP A 698 -5.55 -5.50 -28.71
CA ASP A 698 -5.79 -4.39 -29.63
C ASP A 698 -6.69 -4.74 -30.82
N SER A 699 -6.84 -6.03 -31.16
CA SER A 699 -7.69 -6.45 -32.28
C SER A 699 -9.18 -6.13 -32.06
N ALA A 700 -9.99 -6.21 -33.12
CA ALA A 700 -11.46 -6.08 -33.00
C ALA A 700 -12.14 -7.41 -32.59
N ASP A 701 -11.46 -8.55 -32.76
CA ASP A 701 -12.04 -9.88 -32.65
C ASP A 701 -12.34 -10.27 -31.20
N ALA A 702 -13.57 -10.69 -30.89
CA ALA A 702 -13.91 -11.15 -29.54
C ALA A 702 -13.29 -12.52 -29.19
N SER A 703 -12.94 -13.33 -30.19
CA SER A 703 -12.31 -14.64 -29.99
C SER A 703 -11.44 -15.01 -31.20
N ARG A 704 -10.36 -15.75 -30.96
CA ARG A 704 -9.52 -16.41 -31.98
C ARG A 704 -9.36 -17.87 -31.59
N PHE A 705 -9.59 -18.76 -32.54
CA PHE A 705 -9.59 -20.21 -32.30
C PHE A 705 -8.40 -20.86 -32.97
N LYS A 706 -7.90 -21.96 -32.39
CA LYS A 706 -6.78 -22.75 -32.93
C LYS A 706 -5.58 -21.89 -33.31
N GLN A 707 -5.19 -20.96 -32.44
CA GLN A 707 -3.99 -20.17 -32.67
C GLN A 707 -2.76 -20.99 -32.24
N GLN A 708 -1.85 -21.24 -33.18
CA GLN A 708 -0.64 -22.01 -32.94
C GLN A 708 0.43 -21.14 -32.28
N VAL A 709 1.02 -21.63 -31.19
CA VAL A 709 2.12 -20.98 -30.47
C VAL A 709 3.23 -22.00 -30.24
N SER A 710 4.47 -21.61 -30.52
CA SER A 710 5.63 -22.44 -30.22
C SER A 710 6.11 -22.18 -28.79
N LEU A 711 6.01 -23.19 -27.93
CA LEU A 711 6.48 -23.16 -26.55
C LEU A 711 7.55 -24.25 -26.40
N GLY A 712 8.80 -23.86 -26.14
CA GLY A 712 9.90 -24.81 -25.93
C GLY A 712 10.21 -25.76 -27.11
N GLY A 713 9.78 -25.42 -28.33
CA GLY A 713 9.93 -26.26 -29.52
C GLY A 713 8.71 -27.11 -29.88
N ASN A 714 7.71 -27.19 -28.99
CA ASN A 714 6.45 -27.90 -29.22
C ASN A 714 5.35 -26.91 -29.67
N SER A 715 4.48 -27.39 -30.56
CA SER A 715 3.32 -26.60 -31.04
C SER A 715 2.14 -26.77 -30.09
N HIS A 716 1.72 -25.69 -29.46
CA HIS A 716 0.49 -25.62 -28.67
C HIS A 716 -0.62 -24.92 -29.47
N TRP A 717 -1.85 -25.39 -29.29
CA TRP A 717 -3.04 -24.81 -29.91
C TRP A 717 -3.88 -24.10 -28.85
N LEU A 718 -4.03 -22.78 -28.98
CA LEU A 718 -4.73 -21.96 -28.01
C LEU A 718 -6.02 -21.36 -28.60
N ASN A 719 -7.08 -21.39 -27.81
CA ASN A 719 -8.24 -20.52 -28.01
C ASN A 719 -8.07 -19.27 -27.14
N LEU A 720 -8.28 -18.12 -27.75
CA LEU A 720 -8.16 -16.81 -27.13
C LEU A 720 -9.54 -16.16 -27.12
N HIS A 721 -10.01 -15.76 -25.95
CA HIS A 721 -11.26 -15.02 -25.81
C HIS A 721 -11.02 -13.70 -25.11
N LYS A 722 -11.73 -12.65 -25.55
CA LYS A 722 -11.73 -11.38 -24.85
C LYS A 722 -13.12 -10.83 -24.65
N THR A 723 -13.32 -10.26 -23.47
CA THR A 723 -14.54 -9.54 -23.14
C THR A 723 -14.19 -8.15 -22.62
N ARG A 724 -14.88 -7.14 -23.17
CA ARG A 724 -14.85 -5.77 -22.67
C ARG A 724 -16.09 -5.59 -21.81
N GLN A 725 -15.89 -5.27 -20.53
CA GLN A 725 -17.01 -5.04 -19.63
C GLN A 725 -17.77 -3.77 -20.05
N LYS A 726 -18.90 -3.91 -20.77
CA LYS A 726 -19.77 -2.77 -21.09
C LYS A 726 -20.58 -2.39 -19.86
N SER A 727 -20.38 -1.19 -19.32
CA SER A 727 -21.26 -0.63 -18.28
C SER A 727 -22.72 -0.65 -18.76
N SER A 728 -23.58 -1.38 -18.03
CA SER A 728 -25.01 -1.48 -18.32
C SER A 728 -25.71 -0.12 -18.32
N ARG A 729 -26.67 0.03 -19.24
CA ARG A 729 -27.36 1.26 -19.61
C ARG A 729 -28.60 1.54 -18.73
N SER A 730 -28.59 1.18 -17.44
CA SER A 730 -29.74 1.41 -16.56
C SER A 730 -29.53 2.58 -15.58
N GLY A 731 -30.32 3.64 -15.78
CA GLY A 731 -30.93 4.48 -14.73
C GLY A 731 -30.07 5.02 -13.58
N ARG A 732 -29.75 6.32 -13.66
CA ARG A 732 -29.35 7.25 -12.57
C ARG A 732 -28.11 6.86 -11.72
N ALA A 733 -27.04 7.63 -11.98
CA ALA A 733 -25.95 7.94 -11.05
C ALA A 733 -25.10 6.76 -10.54
N ARG A 734 -24.36 6.10 -11.44
CA ARG A 734 -23.10 5.44 -11.06
C ARG A 734 -22.08 5.49 -12.20
N ARG A 735 -21.65 6.70 -12.56
CA ARG A 735 -20.48 6.95 -13.43
C ARG A 735 -19.19 6.70 -12.63
N ASP A 736 -18.82 5.44 -12.34
CA ASP A 736 -17.47 5.15 -11.83
C ASP A 736 -17.04 3.67 -11.77
N ARG A 737 -17.68 2.75 -12.52
CA ARG A 737 -17.18 1.37 -12.64
C ARG A 737 -16.43 1.25 -13.96
N GLY A 738 -15.11 1.09 -13.87
CA GLY A 738 -14.16 1.13 -14.98
C GLY A 738 -14.39 0.02 -15.99
N ASP A 739 -14.25 0.38 -17.27
CA ASP A 739 -14.15 -0.58 -18.37
C ASP A 739 -12.79 -1.29 -18.27
N GLY A 740 -12.80 -2.57 -17.89
CA GLY A 740 -11.64 -3.46 -17.95
C GLY A 740 -11.74 -4.44 -19.12
N LEU A 741 -10.60 -4.87 -19.66
CA LEU A 741 -10.52 -5.95 -20.65
C LEU A 741 -10.15 -7.25 -19.93
N MET A 742 -10.91 -8.32 -20.13
CA MET A 742 -10.56 -9.64 -19.63
C MET A 742 -10.17 -10.53 -20.82
N LEU A 743 -9.01 -11.16 -20.72
CA LEU A 743 -8.45 -12.11 -21.67
C LEU A 743 -8.50 -13.51 -21.05
N LEU A 744 -8.95 -14.48 -21.81
CA LEU A 744 -9.03 -15.89 -21.44
C LEU A 744 -8.30 -16.73 -22.49
N LEU A 745 -7.47 -17.65 -22.02
CA LEU A 745 -6.69 -18.57 -22.83
C LEU A 745 -7.10 -19.99 -22.45
N GLU A 746 -7.40 -20.80 -23.45
CA GLU A 746 -7.73 -22.22 -23.31
C GLU A 746 -6.78 -23.03 -24.19
N ASP A 747 -6.04 -23.96 -23.58
CA ASP A 747 -5.17 -24.89 -24.30
C ASP A 747 -6.01 -26.09 -24.79
N ILE A 748 -6.06 -26.28 -26.12
CA ILE A 748 -6.84 -27.32 -26.79
C ILE A 748 -5.94 -28.34 -27.51
N THR A 749 -4.67 -28.42 -27.12
CA THR A 749 -3.67 -29.27 -27.79
C THR A 749 -4.06 -30.75 -27.75
N GLU A 750 -4.43 -31.30 -26.59
CA GLU A 750 -4.83 -32.71 -26.45
C GLU A 750 -6.08 -33.05 -27.28
N THR A 751 -7.09 -32.18 -27.25
CA THR A 751 -8.33 -32.36 -28.01
C THR A 751 -8.09 -32.43 -29.51
N GLN A 752 -7.15 -31.63 -30.03
CA GLN A 752 -6.80 -31.68 -31.45
C GLN A 752 -6.08 -32.98 -31.84
N ILE A 753 -5.24 -33.54 -30.96
CA ILE A 753 -4.56 -34.82 -31.22
C ILE A 753 -5.59 -35.96 -31.28
N LEU A 754 -6.50 -36.02 -30.31
CA LEU A 754 -7.55 -37.05 -30.25
C LEU A 754 -8.52 -36.98 -31.44
N GLU A 755 -8.86 -35.77 -31.90
CA GLU A 755 -9.73 -35.59 -33.07
C GLU A 755 -9.11 -36.21 -34.33
N GLN A 756 -7.78 -36.12 -34.49
CA GLN A 756 -7.07 -36.70 -35.62
C GLN A 756 -7.05 -38.24 -35.59
N GLU A 757 -6.84 -38.84 -34.41
CA GLU A 757 -6.86 -40.29 -34.23
C GLU A 757 -8.24 -40.89 -34.55
N LEU A 758 -9.32 -40.23 -34.10
CA LEU A 758 -10.70 -40.66 -34.35
C LEU A 758 -11.04 -40.70 -35.85
N ILE A 759 -10.65 -39.67 -36.60
CA ILE A 759 -10.88 -39.60 -38.05
C ILE A 759 -10.18 -40.75 -38.78
N HIS A 760 -8.99 -41.15 -38.31
CA HIS A 760 -8.25 -42.28 -38.89
C HIS A 760 -8.96 -43.62 -38.63
N SER A 761 -9.41 -43.84 -37.38
CA SER A 761 -10.15 -45.07 -37.00
C SER A 761 -11.48 -45.22 -37.75
N GLU A 762 -12.23 -44.13 -37.96
CA GLU A 762 -13.53 -44.18 -38.65
C GLU A 762 -13.39 -44.62 -40.11
N ARG A 763 -12.32 -44.18 -40.79
CA ARG A 763 -12.03 -44.56 -42.18
C ARG A 763 -11.82 -46.06 -42.34
N LEU A 764 -11.06 -46.69 -41.44
CA LEU A 764 -10.78 -48.12 -41.47
C LEU A 764 -12.05 -48.96 -41.24
N ALA A 765 -12.88 -48.58 -40.28
CA ALA A 765 -14.14 -49.27 -40.00
C ALA A 765 -15.15 -49.19 -41.17
N SER A 766 -15.14 -48.08 -41.93
CA SER A 766 -15.99 -47.92 -43.12
C SER A 766 -15.62 -48.90 -44.25
N VAL A 767 -14.32 -49.04 -44.54
CA VAL A 767 -13.82 -49.98 -45.55
C VAL A 767 -14.17 -51.43 -45.18
N GLY A 768 -14.09 -51.77 -43.89
CA GLY A 768 -14.38 -53.13 -43.44
C GLY A 768 -15.84 -53.57 -43.63
N ARG A 769 -16.80 -52.66 -43.41
CA ARG A 769 -18.24 -52.90 -43.64
C ARG A 769 -18.58 -53.09 -45.11
N LEU A 770 -17.98 -52.30 -45.99
CA LEU A 770 -18.19 -52.42 -47.44
C LEU A 770 -17.65 -53.74 -47.99
N ALA A 771 -16.47 -54.18 -47.54
CA ALA A 771 -15.87 -55.43 -47.99
C ALA A 771 -16.72 -56.68 -47.64
N ALA A 772 -17.29 -56.73 -46.43
CA ALA A 772 -18.16 -57.83 -46.00
C ALA A 772 -19.47 -57.90 -46.82
N GLY A 773 -20.06 -56.74 -47.13
CA GLY A 773 -21.26 -56.66 -47.97
C GLY A 773 -21.01 -57.11 -49.42
N VAL A 774 -19.94 -56.62 -50.03
CA VAL A 774 -19.53 -56.99 -51.40
C VAL A 774 -19.32 -58.50 -51.52
N ALA A 775 -18.77 -59.14 -50.48
CA ALA A 775 -18.49 -60.57 -50.54
C ALA A 775 -19.74 -61.45 -50.54
N HIS A 776 -20.76 -61.07 -49.78
CA HIS A 776 -22.01 -61.80 -49.75
C HIS A 776 -22.81 -61.59 -51.05
N GLU A 777 -22.81 -60.37 -51.59
CA GLU A 777 -23.56 -60.05 -52.81
C GLU A 777 -22.91 -60.56 -54.10
N VAL A 778 -21.57 -60.62 -54.16
CA VAL A 778 -20.84 -61.18 -55.32
C VAL A 778 -20.68 -62.70 -55.22
N GLY A 779 -20.54 -63.26 -54.02
CA GLY A 779 -20.34 -64.71 -53.84
C GLY A 779 -21.53 -65.55 -54.31
N ASN A 780 -22.76 -65.08 -54.07
CA ASN A 780 -23.99 -65.79 -54.46
C ASN A 780 -24.14 -66.00 -55.98
N PRO A 781 -24.08 -64.95 -56.83
CA PRO A 781 -24.17 -65.13 -58.28
C PRO A 781 -22.99 -65.91 -58.86
N VAL A 782 -21.78 -65.75 -58.31
CA VAL A 782 -20.60 -66.52 -58.74
C VAL A 782 -20.79 -68.01 -58.49
N THR A 783 -21.35 -68.38 -57.35
CA THR A 783 -21.70 -69.77 -57.02
C THR A 783 -22.76 -70.32 -57.98
N GLY A 784 -23.77 -69.50 -58.32
CA GLY A 784 -24.77 -69.86 -59.32
C GLY A 784 -24.18 -70.12 -60.71
N ILE A 785 -23.29 -69.25 -61.18
CA ILE A 785 -22.59 -69.39 -62.46
C ILE A 785 -21.72 -70.66 -62.46
N ALA A 786 -21.02 -70.93 -61.36
CA ALA A 786 -20.21 -72.15 -61.22
C ALA A 786 -21.06 -73.43 -61.31
N CYS A 787 -22.21 -73.48 -60.63
CA CYS A 787 -23.14 -74.62 -60.72
C CYS A 787 -23.65 -74.84 -62.15
N LEU A 788 -24.05 -73.76 -62.84
CA LEU A 788 -24.52 -73.84 -64.22
C LEU A 788 -23.42 -74.33 -65.17
N ALA A 789 -22.19 -73.84 -64.99
CA ALA A 789 -21.04 -74.27 -65.77
C ALA A 789 -20.65 -75.73 -65.49
N GLN A 790 -20.71 -76.17 -64.23
CA GLN A 790 -20.54 -77.59 -63.87
C GLN A 790 -21.57 -78.48 -64.55
N ASN A 791 -22.86 -78.11 -64.52
CA ASN A 791 -23.90 -78.86 -65.23
C ASN A 791 -23.63 -78.92 -66.73
N LEU A 792 -23.25 -77.79 -67.34
CA LEU A 792 -22.90 -77.72 -68.77
C LEU A 792 -21.72 -78.64 -69.12
N HIS A 793 -20.72 -78.72 -68.25
CA HIS A 793 -19.59 -79.62 -68.40
C HIS A 793 -20.02 -81.10 -68.31
N PHE A 794 -20.88 -81.45 -67.34
CA PHE A 794 -21.31 -82.84 -67.11
C PHE A 794 -22.29 -83.35 -68.17
N GLU A 795 -23.21 -82.53 -68.66
CA GLU A 795 -24.29 -82.95 -69.57
C GLU A 795 -23.92 -82.93 -71.06
N SER A 796 -22.86 -82.20 -71.45
CA SER A 796 -22.48 -82.03 -72.86
C SER A 796 -21.33 -82.97 -73.26
N ASP A 797 -21.45 -83.63 -74.42
CA ASP A 797 -20.39 -84.45 -75.02
C ASP A 797 -19.56 -83.70 -76.08
N ASN A 798 -19.88 -82.44 -76.35
CA ASN A 798 -19.11 -81.58 -77.27
C ASN A 798 -17.87 -81.00 -76.56
N SER A 799 -16.67 -81.25 -77.08
CA SER A 799 -15.42 -80.80 -76.46
C SER A 799 -15.32 -79.27 -76.36
N GLU A 800 -15.79 -78.52 -77.36
CA GLU A 800 -15.76 -77.05 -77.32
C GLU A 800 -16.64 -76.47 -76.19
N VAL A 801 -17.74 -77.15 -75.86
CA VAL A 801 -18.65 -76.76 -74.77
C VAL A 801 -18.05 -77.09 -73.42
N ARG A 802 -17.36 -78.23 -73.28
CA ARG A 802 -16.62 -78.57 -72.06
C ARG A 802 -15.47 -77.61 -71.79
N ASP A 803 -14.67 -77.30 -72.82
CA ASP A 803 -13.57 -76.33 -72.70
C ASP A 803 -14.09 -74.94 -72.29
N THR A 804 -15.25 -74.53 -72.83
CA THR A 804 -15.91 -73.27 -72.44
C THR A 804 -16.40 -73.31 -70.99
N ALA A 805 -16.98 -74.43 -70.56
CA ALA A 805 -17.43 -74.61 -69.18
C ALA A 805 -16.26 -74.58 -68.17
N ASP A 806 -15.13 -75.20 -68.52
CA ASP A 806 -13.90 -75.15 -67.72
C ASP A 806 -13.34 -73.74 -67.59
N GLN A 807 -13.39 -72.94 -68.67
CA GLN A 807 -13.02 -71.53 -68.60
C GLN A 807 -13.93 -70.74 -67.67
N ILE A 808 -15.25 -70.97 -67.70
CA ILE A 808 -16.21 -70.31 -66.79
C ILE A 808 -15.97 -70.72 -65.33
N LEU A 809 -15.68 -72.00 -65.08
CA LEU A 809 -15.33 -72.49 -63.74
C LEU A 809 -14.04 -71.87 -63.21
N SER A 810 -13.01 -71.74 -64.06
CA SER A 810 -11.77 -71.07 -63.72
C SER A 810 -11.99 -69.59 -63.37
N GLN A 811 -12.83 -68.87 -64.13
CA GLN A 811 -13.13 -67.46 -63.85
C GLN A 811 -13.96 -67.28 -62.57
N THR A 812 -14.94 -68.14 -62.30
CA THR A 812 -15.72 -68.08 -61.06
C THR A 812 -14.85 -68.37 -59.83
N GLN A 813 -13.97 -69.37 -59.89
CA GLN A 813 -12.98 -69.64 -58.84
C GLN A 813 -12.01 -68.46 -58.62
N ARG A 814 -11.64 -67.74 -59.70
CA ARG A 814 -10.80 -66.53 -59.59
C ARG A 814 -11.55 -65.40 -58.87
N ILE A 815 -12.82 -65.17 -59.20
CA ILE A 815 -13.64 -64.13 -58.53
C ILE A 815 -13.82 -64.48 -57.05
N SER A 816 -14.13 -65.74 -56.71
CA SER A 816 -14.25 -66.17 -55.32
C SER A 816 -12.97 -65.94 -54.51
N ARG A 817 -11.79 -66.18 -55.09
CA ARG A 817 -10.49 -65.92 -54.42
C ARG A 817 -10.25 -64.43 -54.14
N ILE A 818 -10.57 -63.55 -55.09
CA ILE A 818 -10.44 -62.10 -54.92
C ILE A 818 -11.38 -61.60 -53.82
N VAL A 819 -12.62 -62.05 -53.84
CA VAL A 819 -13.64 -61.69 -52.84
C VAL A 819 -13.24 -62.16 -51.44
N HIS A 820 -12.80 -63.41 -51.29
CA HIS A 820 -12.32 -63.92 -49.99
C HIS A 820 -11.10 -63.15 -49.47
N SER A 821 -10.20 -62.73 -50.36
CA SER A 821 -9.03 -61.94 -49.97
C SER A 821 -9.43 -60.54 -49.43
N LEU A 822 -10.47 -59.94 -50.01
CA LEU A 822 -11.04 -58.66 -49.56
C LEU A 822 -11.69 -58.76 -48.17
N VAL A 823 -12.42 -59.86 -47.90
CA VAL A 823 -13.06 -60.11 -46.59
C VAL A 823 -12.04 -60.39 -45.50
N ASN A 824 -11.01 -61.17 -45.81
CA ASN A 824 -9.97 -61.48 -44.83
C ASN A 824 -9.22 -60.21 -44.42
N TYR A 825 -8.94 -59.30 -45.36
CA TYR A 825 -8.36 -57.98 -45.05
C TYR A 825 -9.25 -57.13 -44.13
N SER A 826 -10.58 -57.11 -44.35
CA SER A 826 -11.51 -56.33 -43.53
C SER A 826 -11.73 -56.86 -42.11
N HIS A 827 -11.49 -58.16 -41.88
CA HIS A 827 -11.68 -58.80 -40.57
C HIS A 827 -10.40 -58.84 -39.72
N SER A 828 -9.28 -58.30 -40.21
CA SER A 828 -8.00 -58.33 -39.49
C SER A 828 -8.12 -57.69 -38.10
N GLY A 829 -8.91 -56.62 -37.94
CA GLY A 829 -9.10 -55.92 -36.65
C GLY A 829 -10.22 -56.41 -35.71
N SER A 830 -10.90 -57.54 -35.95
CA SER A 830 -12.13 -57.89 -35.19
C SER A 830 -12.16 -59.27 -34.48
N GLN A 831 -11.03 -59.97 -34.38
CA GLN A 831 -10.92 -61.18 -33.53
C GLN A 831 -9.86 -60.99 -32.44
N GLU A 832 -10.21 -61.32 -31.18
CA GLU A 832 -9.26 -61.47 -30.08
C GLU A 832 -8.22 -62.52 -30.45
N SER A 833 -7.04 -62.07 -30.91
CA SER A 833 -5.90 -62.93 -31.22
C SER A 833 -5.45 -63.63 -29.94
N GLN A 834 -5.57 -64.96 -29.90
CA GLN A 834 -5.09 -65.76 -28.77
C GLN A 834 -3.56 -65.79 -28.82
N ARG A 835 -2.91 -64.87 -28.11
CA ARG A 835 -1.45 -64.81 -28.02
C ARG A 835 -0.92 -65.97 -27.18
N ALA A 836 -0.53 -67.06 -27.84
CA ALA A 836 0.15 -68.21 -27.25
C ALA A 836 1.64 -68.18 -27.60
N PRO A 837 2.53 -68.86 -26.85
CA PRO A 837 3.91 -69.06 -27.29
C PRO A 837 3.93 -69.94 -28.55
N VAL A 838 4.43 -69.39 -29.66
CA VAL A 838 4.49 -70.05 -30.96
C VAL A 838 5.94 -70.27 -31.36
N ASP A 839 6.27 -71.51 -31.73
CA ASP A 839 7.57 -71.90 -32.30
C ASP A 839 7.67 -71.45 -33.77
N LEU A 840 8.53 -70.46 -34.02
CA LEU A 840 8.70 -69.89 -35.36
C LEU A 840 9.38 -70.85 -36.33
N TYR A 841 10.23 -71.77 -35.85
CA TYR A 841 10.82 -72.81 -36.71
C TYR A 841 9.71 -73.72 -37.25
N ALA A 842 8.81 -74.18 -36.38
CA ALA A 842 7.68 -75.01 -36.77
C ALA A 842 6.76 -74.31 -37.78
N CYS A 843 6.43 -73.03 -37.57
CA CYS A 843 5.60 -72.26 -38.51
C CYS A 843 6.23 -72.13 -39.90
N VAL A 844 7.53 -71.80 -39.95
CA VAL A 844 8.26 -71.68 -41.21
C VAL A 844 8.36 -73.05 -41.90
N GLN A 845 8.64 -74.10 -41.13
CA GLN A 845 8.76 -75.45 -41.66
C GLN A 845 7.44 -75.97 -42.24
N GLU A 846 6.31 -75.69 -41.58
CA GLU A 846 4.97 -76.01 -42.08
C GLU A 846 4.66 -75.25 -43.37
N ALA A 847 4.96 -73.95 -43.42
CA ALA A 847 4.81 -73.15 -44.63
C ALA A 847 5.66 -73.68 -45.80
N VAL A 848 6.92 -74.07 -45.54
CA VAL A 848 7.80 -74.69 -46.54
C VAL A 848 7.25 -76.03 -47.03
N GLN A 849 6.75 -76.89 -46.14
CA GLN A 849 6.15 -78.18 -46.50
C GLN A 849 4.93 -78.01 -47.41
N LEU A 850 4.02 -77.09 -47.05
CA LEU A 850 2.82 -76.79 -47.84
C LEU A 850 3.17 -76.28 -49.24
N LEU A 851 4.18 -75.41 -49.36
CA LEU A 851 4.62 -74.87 -50.65
C LEU A 851 5.39 -75.89 -51.49
N SER A 852 6.10 -76.82 -50.87
CA SER A 852 6.86 -77.89 -51.55
C SER A 852 5.97 -78.97 -52.19
N LEU A 853 4.71 -79.09 -51.75
CA LEU A 853 3.73 -80.03 -52.32
C LEU A 853 3.14 -79.56 -53.66
N GLN A 854 3.36 -78.30 -54.05
CA GLN A 854 2.82 -77.70 -55.27
C GLN A 854 3.74 -77.95 -56.48
N ARG A 855 3.60 -79.14 -57.10
CA ARG A 855 4.45 -79.59 -58.23
C ARG A 855 4.27 -78.81 -59.53
N ASP A 856 3.16 -78.08 -59.67
CA ASP A 856 2.81 -77.33 -60.90
C ASP A 856 3.40 -75.91 -60.95
N LYS A 857 4.25 -75.55 -59.98
CA LYS A 857 4.89 -74.23 -59.89
C LYS A 857 6.42 -74.32 -59.97
N THR A 858 7.08 -73.17 -60.14
CA THR A 858 8.54 -72.99 -60.15
C THR A 858 9.19 -73.74 -58.99
N GLN A 859 10.16 -74.60 -59.31
CA GLN A 859 10.80 -75.47 -58.32
C GLN A 859 11.99 -74.73 -57.72
N VAL A 860 11.92 -74.40 -56.43
CA VAL A 860 12.97 -73.68 -55.70
C VAL A 860 13.38 -74.48 -54.47
N THR A 861 14.61 -74.29 -54.02
CA THR A 861 15.12 -74.96 -52.81
C THR A 861 14.96 -74.03 -51.62
N PHE A 862 14.10 -74.40 -50.67
CA PHE A 862 13.94 -73.68 -49.40
C PHE A 862 14.99 -74.16 -48.38
N ALA A 863 15.79 -73.26 -47.84
CA ALA A 863 16.74 -73.53 -46.77
C ALA A 863 16.24 -72.86 -45.47
N ASN A 864 15.62 -73.65 -44.58
CA ASN A 864 15.19 -73.19 -43.27
C ASN A 864 16.35 -73.29 -42.26
N ALA A 865 16.93 -72.15 -41.91
CA ALA A 865 17.99 -72.00 -40.90
C ALA A 865 17.50 -71.24 -39.65
N VAL A 866 16.19 -71.26 -39.38
CA VAL A 866 15.62 -70.70 -38.15
C VAL A 866 15.98 -71.61 -36.96
N PRO A 867 16.40 -71.06 -35.80
CA PRO A 867 16.64 -71.85 -34.59
C PRO A 867 15.35 -72.48 -34.03
N GLU A 868 15.40 -73.75 -33.61
CA GLU A 868 14.25 -74.47 -33.01
C GLU A 868 13.79 -73.88 -31.66
N ASP A 869 14.58 -73.00 -31.04
CA ASP A 869 14.29 -72.34 -29.77
C ASP A 869 13.72 -70.91 -29.93
N LEU A 870 13.47 -70.45 -31.15
CA LEU A 870 12.95 -69.10 -31.41
C LEU A 870 11.42 -69.04 -31.26
N ILE A 871 10.94 -68.52 -30.13
CA ILE A 871 9.52 -68.44 -29.78
C ILE A 871 9.03 -66.99 -29.74
N ALA A 872 7.85 -66.73 -30.31
CA ALA A 872 7.17 -65.43 -30.25
C ALA A 872 5.72 -65.58 -29.75
N PRO A 873 5.17 -64.59 -29.02
CA PRO A 873 3.77 -64.60 -28.62
C PRO A 873 2.89 -64.25 -29.81
N GLY A 874 1.98 -65.14 -30.21
CA GLY A 874 1.12 -64.90 -31.35
C GLY A 874 0.10 -65.99 -31.64
N ASP A 875 -0.63 -65.80 -32.73
CA ASP A 875 -1.53 -66.80 -33.29
C ASP A 875 -0.79 -67.65 -34.32
N ASN A 876 -0.64 -68.94 -34.02
CA ASN A 876 0.07 -69.90 -34.87
C ASN A 876 -0.45 -69.90 -36.32
N GLN A 877 -1.77 -69.86 -36.52
CA GLN A 877 -2.36 -69.90 -37.87
C GLN A 877 -2.09 -68.61 -38.64
N ARG A 878 -2.18 -67.45 -37.98
CA ARG A 878 -1.88 -66.15 -38.61
C ARG A 878 -0.39 -66.01 -38.95
N LEU A 879 0.51 -66.50 -38.09
CA LEU A 879 1.95 -66.48 -38.35
C LEU A 879 2.35 -67.44 -39.48
N ILE A 880 1.78 -68.65 -39.55
CA ILE A 880 1.94 -69.53 -40.72
C ILE A 880 1.49 -68.82 -42.00
N GLN A 881 0.38 -68.06 -41.96
CA GLN A 881 -0.10 -67.31 -43.11
C GLN A 881 0.85 -66.17 -43.53
N VAL A 882 1.50 -65.50 -42.58
CA VAL A 882 2.58 -64.53 -42.88
C VAL A 882 3.70 -65.21 -43.67
N PHE A 883 4.20 -66.35 -43.20
CA PHE A 883 5.29 -67.06 -43.86
C PHE A 883 4.88 -67.67 -45.21
N ILE A 884 3.67 -68.19 -45.36
CA ILE A 884 3.16 -68.66 -46.66
C ILE A 884 3.17 -67.52 -47.69
N ASN A 885 2.72 -66.32 -47.31
CA ASN A 885 2.67 -65.18 -48.23
C ASN A 885 4.07 -64.68 -48.59
N LEU A 886 4.98 -64.58 -47.62
CA LEU A 886 6.38 -64.18 -47.87
C LEU A 886 7.12 -65.21 -48.72
N LEU A 887 7.04 -66.50 -48.39
CA LEU A 887 7.71 -67.59 -49.11
C LEU A 887 7.13 -67.81 -50.50
N SER A 888 5.81 -67.67 -50.69
CA SER A 888 5.22 -67.75 -52.03
C SER A 888 5.65 -66.57 -52.89
N ASN A 889 5.78 -65.37 -52.32
CA ASN A 889 6.30 -64.21 -53.05
C ASN A 889 7.78 -64.41 -53.42
N ALA A 890 8.60 -64.93 -52.51
CA ALA A 890 10.00 -65.25 -52.75
C ALA A 890 10.17 -66.32 -53.85
N ARG A 891 9.35 -67.37 -53.86
CA ARG A 891 9.32 -68.41 -54.90
C ARG A 891 8.92 -67.85 -56.26
N ASP A 892 7.85 -67.07 -56.31
CA ASP A 892 7.36 -66.52 -57.57
C ASP A 892 8.35 -65.50 -58.18
N ALA A 893 9.19 -64.86 -57.35
CA ALA A 893 10.22 -63.92 -57.80
C ALA A 893 11.55 -64.60 -58.21
N SER A 894 11.79 -65.83 -57.77
CA SER A 894 13.05 -66.55 -57.99
C SER A 894 13.05 -67.34 -59.32
N PRO A 895 14.21 -67.51 -59.98
CA PRO A 895 14.32 -68.35 -61.17
C PRO A 895 14.14 -69.84 -60.82
N ASP A 896 13.81 -70.67 -61.82
CA ASP A 896 13.67 -72.12 -61.65
C ASP A 896 15.00 -72.75 -61.20
N GLY A 897 14.97 -73.53 -60.13
CA GLY A 897 16.16 -74.02 -59.41
C GLY A 897 16.80 -73.03 -58.43
N GLY A 898 16.22 -71.85 -58.21
CA GLY A 898 16.73 -70.82 -57.29
C GLY A 898 16.71 -71.22 -55.81
N HIS A 899 17.46 -70.48 -54.99
CA HIS A 899 17.58 -70.72 -53.55
C HIS A 899 16.84 -69.63 -52.75
N ILE A 900 16.05 -70.05 -51.76
CA ILE A 900 15.38 -69.15 -50.83
C ILE A 900 15.91 -69.45 -49.43
N GLN A 901 16.61 -68.48 -48.85
CA GLN A 901 17.22 -68.61 -47.53
C GLN A 901 16.32 -67.98 -46.47
N ILE A 902 16.06 -68.73 -45.40
CA ILE A 902 15.24 -68.29 -44.27
C ILE A 902 16.10 -68.37 -43.01
N ASP A 903 16.47 -67.22 -42.46
CA ASP A 903 17.31 -67.12 -41.27
C ASP A 903 16.51 -66.58 -40.08
N GLY A 904 16.76 -67.11 -38.89
CA GLY A 904 16.15 -66.63 -37.65
C GLY A 904 17.21 -66.23 -36.62
N TYR A 905 16.99 -65.13 -35.90
CA TYR A 905 17.84 -64.72 -34.78
C TYR A 905 17.05 -63.90 -33.75
N ALA A 906 17.49 -63.92 -32.50
CA ALA A 906 16.97 -63.01 -31.47
C ALA A 906 17.88 -61.78 -31.35
N ALA A 907 17.31 -60.57 -31.39
CA ALA A 907 18.03 -59.30 -31.22
C ALA A 907 17.18 -58.31 -30.43
N ASP A 908 17.79 -57.59 -29.48
CA ASP A 908 17.19 -56.48 -28.72
C ASP A 908 15.81 -56.75 -28.09
N GLY A 909 15.54 -58.00 -27.67
CA GLY A 909 14.26 -58.40 -27.09
C GLY A 909 13.17 -58.78 -28.12
N SER A 910 13.55 -58.93 -29.39
CA SER A 910 12.69 -59.33 -30.50
C SER A 910 13.18 -60.63 -31.16
N ALA A 911 12.25 -61.47 -31.60
CA ALA A 911 12.48 -62.58 -32.52
C ALA A 911 12.44 -62.06 -33.97
N CYS A 912 13.53 -62.20 -34.71
CA CYS A 912 13.65 -61.75 -36.09
C CYS A 912 13.71 -62.97 -37.02
N VAL A 913 12.82 -63.02 -38.01
CA VAL A 913 12.86 -64.02 -39.10
C VAL A 913 13.00 -63.29 -40.42
N SER A 914 14.02 -63.64 -41.19
CA SER A 914 14.28 -63.03 -42.49
C SER A 914 14.16 -64.02 -43.64
N VAL A 915 13.46 -63.61 -44.70
CA VAL A 915 13.28 -64.39 -45.93
C VAL A 915 14.00 -63.66 -47.06
N THR A 916 14.99 -64.32 -47.67
CA THR A 916 15.82 -63.78 -48.76
C THR A 916 15.62 -64.58 -50.04
N ASP A 917 15.29 -63.90 -51.14
CA ASP A 917 15.12 -64.50 -52.47
C ASP A 917 16.25 -64.16 -53.45
N ASP A 918 16.41 -64.98 -54.51
CA ASP A 918 17.39 -64.81 -55.59
C ASP A 918 16.83 -64.03 -56.81
N GLY A 919 15.69 -63.35 -56.63
CA GLY A 919 14.96 -62.65 -57.68
C GLY A 919 15.62 -61.34 -58.16
N PRO A 920 14.93 -60.54 -58.98
CA PRO A 920 15.47 -59.27 -59.50
C PRO A 920 15.53 -58.14 -58.45
N GLY A 921 14.96 -58.34 -57.24
CA GLY A 921 14.79 -57.28 -56.25
C GLY A 921 13.63 -56.33 -56.57
N ILE A 922 13.41 -55.35 -55.69
CA ILE A 922 12.35 -54.33 -55.76
C ILE A 922 12.98 -52.97 -56.10
N SER A 923 12.42 -52.28 -57.12
CA SER A 923 12.88 -50.96 -57.54
C SER A 923 12.58 -49.86 -56.49
N PRO A 924 13.38 -48.79 -56.41
CA PRO A 924 13.16 -47.71 -55.43
C PRO A 924 11.78 -47.04 -55.56
N GLU A 925 11.24 -46.96 -56.78
CA GLU A 925 9.92 -46.37 -57.07
C GLU A 925 8.74 -47.20 -56.54
N HIS A 926 8.95 -48.47 -56.23
CA HIS A 926 7.91 -49.37 -55.73
C HIS A 926 8.04 -49.64 -54.23
N ARG A 927 9.14 -49.23 -53.59
CA ARG A 927 9.45 -49.54 -52.18
C ARG A 927 8.41 -49.03 -51.19
N ASP A 928 7.86 -47.85 -51.42
CA ASP A 928 6.84 -47.24 -50.53
C ASP A 928 5.42 -47.76 -50.83
N ARG A 929 5.20 -48.36 -52.01
CA ARG A 929 3.88 -48.74 -52.53
C ARG A 929 3.57 -50.23 -52.44
N ILE A 930 4.58 -51.08 -52.26
CA ILE A 930 4.40 -52.55 -52.15
C ILE A 930 3.61 -52.99 -50.92
N LEU A 931 3.46 -52.11 -49.92
CA LEU A 931 2.63 -52.33 -48.74
C LEU A 931 1.20 -51.78 -48.93
N GLU A 932 0.94 -51.03 -50.00
CA GLU A 932 -0.41 -50.57 -50.35
C GLU A 932 -1.27 -51.77 -50.81
N PRO A 933 -2.51 -51.90 -50.30
CA PRO A 933 -3.43 -52.92 -50.79
C PRO A 933 -3.66 -52.83 -52.31
N PHE A 934 -3.73 -53.98 -52.98
CA PHE A 934 -3.94 -54.16 -54.43
C PHE A 934 -2.75 -53.78 -55.33
N PHE A 935 -1.62 -53.38 -54.76
CA PHE A 935 -0.40 -53.16 -55.53
C PHE A 935 0.27 -54.50 -55.89
N THR A 936 0.53 -54.74 -57.19
CA THR A 936 1.28 -55.92 -57.68
C THR A 936 2.04 -55.57 -58.95
N THR A 937 3.22 -56.16 -59.13
CA THR A 937 4.04 -56.02 -60.34
C THR A 937 3.87 -57.19 -61.33
N LYS A 938 3.03 -58.19 -60.99
CA LYS A 938 2.74 -59.39 -61.81
C LYS A 938 1.70 -59.13 -62.90
N GLU A 939 1.65 -59.99 -63.93
CA GLU A 939 0.65 -59.88 -65.00
C GLU A 939 -0.81 -60.01 -64.47
N PRO A 940 -1.80 -59.39 -65.16
CA PRO A 940 -3.19 -59.34 -64.70
C PRO A 940 -3.85 -60.71 -64.50
N GLY A 941 -3.77 -61.24 -63.27
CA GLY A 941 -4.37 -62.53 -62.89
C GLY A 941 -3.46 -63.45 -62.09
N GLU A 942 -2.18 -63.12 -61.98
CA GLU A 942 -1.20 -63.92 -61.26
C GLU A 942 -0.97 -63.46 -59.80
N GLY A 943 -1.50 -62.30 -59.40
CA GLY A 943 -1.40 -61.79 -58.03
C GLY A 943 -2.59 -60.90 -57.61
N THR A 944 -3.01 -61.01 -56.36
CA THR A 944 -4.12 -60.21 -55.78
C THR A 944 -3.68 -58.85 -55.24
N GLY A 945 -2.37 -58.63 -55.06
CA GLY A 945 -1.81 -57.41 -54.46
C GLY A 945 -2.16 -57.20 -52.99
N LEU A 946 -2.75 -58.21 -52.32
CA LEU A 946 -3.19 -58.13 -50.93
C LEU A 946 -2.25 -58.86 -49.95
N GLY A 947 -1.38 -59.74 -50.44
CA GLY A 947 -0.56 -60.60 -49.59
C GLY A 947 0.41 -59.85 -48.68
N LEU A 948 1.15 -58.86 -49.20
CA LEU A 948 2.10 -58.06 -48.42
C LEU A 948 1.41 -57.08 -47.46
N ALA A 949 0.28 -56.49 -47.87
CA ALA A 949 -0.54 -55.66 -46.99
C ALA A 949 -1.09 -56.47 -45.80
N MET A 950 -1.49 -57.73 -46.00
CA MET A 950 -1.88 -58.62 -44.90
C MET A 950 -0.69 -58.98 -43.99
N VAL A 951 0.51 -59.18 -44.54
CA VAL A 951 1.70 -59.41 -43.72
C VAL A 951 1.96 -58.21 -42.81
N TYR A 952 1.88 -56.98 -43.33
CA TYR A 952 2.05 -55.76 -42.55
C TYR A 952 1.01 -55.67 -41.41
N SER A 953 -0.28 -55.86 -41.71
CA SER A 953 -1.35 -55.79 -40.70
C SER A 953 -1.21 -56.88 -39.63
N ILE A 954 -0.91 -58.13 -40.01
CA ILE A 954 -0.75 -59.23 -39.04
C ILE A 954 0.47 -58.98 -38.16
N VAL A 955 1.58 -58.48 -38.70
CA VAL A 955 2.80 -58.19 -37.92
C VAL A 955 2.55 -57.04 -36.94
N GLU A 956 1.84 -55.99 -37.35
CA GLU A 956 1.47 -54.86 -36.48
C GLU A 956 0.52 -55.29 -35.34
N GLU A 957 -0.45 -56.18 -35.61
CA GLU A 957 -1.32 -56.77 -34.57
C GLU A 957 -0.57 -57.60 -33.52
N HIS A 958 0.62 -58.10 -33.88
CA HIS A 958 1.51 -58.86 -33.01
C HIS A 958 2.59 -57.98 -32.35
N ASP A 959 2.40 -56.66 -32.35
CA ASP A 959 3.35 -55.65 -31.82
C ASP A 959 4.73 -55.75 -32.50
N GLY A 960 4.77 -56.21 -33.74
CA GLY A 960 5.97 -56.42 -34.54
C GLY A 960 6.21 -55.34 -35.59
N GLN A 961 7.35 -55.44 -36.27
CA GLN A 961 7.73 -54.57 -37.40
C GLN A 961 8.17 -55.39 -38.61
N LEU A 962 7.86 -54.90 -39.81
CA LEU A 962 8.29 -55.49 -41.08
C LEU A 962 9.28 -54.55 -41.77
N GLU A 963 10.49 -55.04 -42.04
CA GLU A 963 11.54 -54.29 -42.73
C GLU A 963 11.86 -54.91 -44.09
N LEU A 964 12.12 -54.07 -45.10
CA LEU A 964 12.52 -54.49 -46.44
C LEU A 964 13.90 -53.96 -46.83
N ILE A 965 14.79 -54.89 -47.16
CA ILE A 965 16.11 -54.63 -47.75
C ILE A 965 16.11 -55.14 -49.19
N SER A 966 16.24 -54.23 -50.16
CA SER A 966 16.37 -54.55 -51.58
C SER A 966 17.31 -53.54 -52.25
N PRO A 967 18.34 -53.98 -53.01
CA PRO A 967 18.69 -55.38 -53.28
C PRO A 967 19.32 -56.06 -52.05
N ALA A 968 19.01 -57.34 -51.84
CA ALA A 968 19.51 -58.11 -50.71
C ALA A 968 21.01 -58.42 -50.83
N ASN A 969 21.51 -58.62 -52.06
CA ASN A 969 22.93 -58.75 -52.34
C ASN A 969 23.48 -57.48 -53.03
N PRO A 970 24.26 -56.64 -52.33
CA PRO A 970 24.79 -55.40 -52.88
C PRO A 970 25.85 -55.60 -53.98
N GLU A 971 26.47 -56.78 -54.10
CA GLU A 971 27.47 -57.05 -55.14
C GLU A 971 26.85 -57.49 -56.48
N THR A 972 25.73 -58.20 -56.44
CA THR A 972 25.03 -58.70 -57.63
C THR A 972 23.79 -57.88 -58.00
N ASN A 973 23.39 -56.94 -57.13
CA ASN A 973 22.22 -56.06 -57.27
C ASN A 973 20.91 -56.83 -57.50
N ARG A 974 20.79 -58.00 -56.84
CA ARG A 974 19.68 -58.96 -56.98
C ARG A 974 19.16 -59.39 -55.60
N GLY A 975 17.93 -59.91 -55.60
CA GLY A 975 17.22 -60.43 -54.44
C GLY A 975 16.50 -59.37 -53.59
N ALA A 976 15.44 -59.76 -52.89
CA ALA A 976 14.83 -58.98 -51.82
C ALA A 976 14.90 -59.74 -50.49
N LYS A 977 15.06 -59.00 -49.39
CA LYS A 977 15.09 -59.53 -48.03
C LYS A 977 14.03 -58.86 -47.19
N PHE A 978 13.05 -59.64 -46.75
CA PHE A 978 12.01 -59.21 -45.82
C PHE A 978 12.37 -59.70 -44.42
N ILE A 979 12.38 -58.79 -43.43
CA ILE A 979 12.67 -59.11 -42.03
C ILE A 979 11.40 -58.86 -41.21
N VAL A 980 10.86 -59.91 -40.61
CA VAL A 980 9.75 -59.86 -39.67
C VAL A 980 10.32 -59.83 -38.26
N GLN A 981 10.07 -58.76 -37.53
CA GLN A 981 10.47 -58.59 -36.13
C GLN A 981 9.23 -58.73 -35.25
N LEU A 982 9.25 -59.67 -34.30
CA LEU A 982 8.18 -59.90 -33.33
C LEU A 982 8.75 -59.78 -31.92
N PRO A 983 7.97 -59.41 -30.89
CA PRO A 983 8.44 -59.46 -29.50
C PRO A 983 8.90 -60.88 -29.13
N LEU A 984 10.02 -61.01 -28.43
CA LEU A 984 10.50 -62.32 -27.97
C LEU A 984 9.59 -62.81 -26.83
N ALA A 985 9.06 -64.03 -26.93
CA ALA A 985 8.36 -64.65 -25.80
C ALA A 985 9.39 -64.98 -24.70
N ARG A 986 9.14 -64.53 -23.47
CA ARG A 986 10.01 -64.83 -22.32
C ARG A 986 9.79 -66.23 -21.76
#